data_AF-A0A2N5ZKS8-F1
#
_entry.id   AF-A0A2N5ZKS8-F1
#
_cell.length_a   1.000
_cell.length_b   1.000
_cell.length_c   1.000
_cell.angle_alpha   90.00
_cell.angle_beta   90.00
_cell.angle_gamma   90.00
#
_symmetry.space_group_name_H-M   'P 1'
#
loop_
_entity.id
_entity.type
_entity.pdbx_description
1 polymer ?
#
loop_
_entity_poly.entity_id
_entity_poly.type
_entity_poly.pdbx_seq_one_letter_code
_entity_poly.pdbx_strand_id
1 'polypeptide(L)'
;MDIFFRVVRRNGEIVEFDPERITKAIFEAAKSVGGEDINTAKKLTMQVKNYLAKKFSDRVKIDVEEIQDAVEKMLIEDGHYKTAKAYILYREHHTKVREINSAMIDVDMTINEYLRRDDWRVNENSNTQYSFSGLMLHISGKVISSYLLNEIYTPAISNAHKDAYLHVHDLSNGIVGYCAGWSLKNLLVQGFGKVANKVDAKPAKHLDVVVSQMVNFIGCMQMEFAGAQAFSSVDTFLAPFVKSDDLSYDQVKQNMQRLIFSLNIPSRWGSQTPFSNLTFDWVVPEDLKDEKVIVGGERQDYTYGECQKEMDMINKAFLELMMHGDAKGRIFTFPIPTYNITSDFNWKSDNAKLLFDVTAKYGTPYFQNYIGSGLEPSAVRAMCCRLNLDQRELMKRPGGMWAPGDSTGSIGVVTVNINRIAYEAKSKKEFLKKLKHYMLIAKDSLEIKRKLVNRNMEQGLMPYTSAYLGTFNNHFSTIGLCGMNEACVNYIGEDISSKRGKKFAVDTLDYMREVLKEFQEETGNLYNLEASPAESTSYRFAKKDLEMYPHIYVSGDEEKYLTNSTQLPVGYTEDLFAALEHQSDIQNLYTGGTMFHTFLGEEMEGDSCKELVRKIAENTKLPYFSITPTFSVCKDHGYIKGQEAECPECGNETEIYSRIVGYFRPVKNWNVGKKEEFKERKTYLAETMIEKDVVNEPVKKQTAKKQTKKTKTKKVVASKNTSGERKLKMFVSDNCPNCVTLKKIISQQEISIPTEEINVWTDSGLEQSRKFSVNTVPTMVVLDDAENIIKTVKDIEEIKNDKNWWNN
;
A
#
# COMPACT_ATOMS: atom_id res chain seq x y z
N MET A 1 0.47 16.00 59.26
CA MET A 1 -0.62 15.35 58.49
C MET A 1 -0.04 14.12 57.83
N ASP A 2 -0.44 12.93 58.27
CA ASP A 2 -0.14 11.73 57.51
C ASP A 2 -1.10 11.67 56.31
N ILE A 3 -0.52 11.79 55.12
CA ILE A 3 -1.25 11.75 53.86
C ILE A 3 -1.11 10.33 53.32
N PHE A 4 -2.25 9.67 53.11
CA PHE A 4 -2.33 8.31 52.59
C PHE A 4 -2.43 8.33 51.07
N PHE A 5 -1.28 8.34 50.39
CA PHE A 5 -1.24 8.10 48.95
C PHE A 5 -1.40 6.62 48.64
N ARG A 6 -2.18 6.30 47.61
CA ARG A 6 -2.14 4.99 46.96
C ARG A 6 -1.26 5.08 45.71
N VAL A 7 -0.31 4.17 45.57
CA VAL A 7 0.62 4.12 44.45
C VAL A 7 0.10 3.18 43.38
N VAL A 8 -0.07 3.68 42.16
CA VAL A 8 -0.34 2.87 40.98
C VAL A 8 1.00 2.33 40.48
N ARG A 9 1.19 1.02 40.59
CA ARG A 9 2.36 0.33 40.03
C ARG A 9 2.20 0.22 38.51
N ARG A 10 3.32 0.04 37.80
CA ARG A 10 3.34 -0.09 36.32
C ARG A 10 2.52 -1.29 35.79
N ASN A 11 2.19 -2.28 36.62
CA ASN A 11 1.32 -3.42 36.29
C ASN A 11 -0.18 -3.14 36.56
N GLY A 12 -0.56 -1.91 36.92
CA GLY A 12 -1.92 -1.53 37.27
C GLY A 12 -2.33 -1.84 38.72
N GLU A 13 -1.48 -2.55 39.48
CA GLU A 13 -1.74 -2.88 40.89
C GLU A 13 -1.66 -1.62 41.77
N ILE A 14 -2.63 -1.44 42.66
CA ILE A 14 -2.70 -0.30 43.57
C ILE A 14 -2.22 -0.74 44.94
N VAL A 15 -1.16 -0.11 45.44
CA VAL A 15 -0.58 -0.42 46.77
C VAL A 15 -0.49 0.82 47.65
N GLU A 16 -0.28 0.64 48.95
CA GLU A 16 -0.06 1.77 49.85
C GLU A 16 1.31 2.41 49.63
N PHE A 17 1.40 3.72 49.82
CA PHE A 17 2.66 4.46 49.77
C PHE A 17 3.58 4.06 50.92
N ASP A 18 4.73 3.52 50.56
CA ASP A 18 5.74 3.04 51.51
C ASP A 18 7.04 3.88 51.39
N PRO A 19 7.32 4.78 52.34
CA PRO A 19 8.54 5.60 52.33
C PRO A 19 9.82 4.79 52.58
N GLU A 20 9.75 3.59 53.17
CA GLU A 20 10.96 2.77 53.34
C GLU A 20 11.51 2.30 52.00
N ARG A 21 10.65 2.04 51.01
CA ARG A 21 11.07 1.69 49.65
C ARG A 21 11.86 2.81 48.99
N ILE A 22 11.44 4.06 49.19
CA ILE A 22 12.14 5.24 48.67
C ILE A 22 13.50 5.36 49.36
N THR A 23 13.54 5.20 50.68
CA THR A 23 14.78 5.24 51.48
C THR A 23 15.78 4.19 51.01
N LYS A 24 15.33 2.94 50.83
CA LYS A 24 16.18 1.85 50.31
C LYS A 24 16.70 2.18 48.91
N ALA A 25 15.85 2.67 48.01
CA ALA A 25 16.27 2.99 46.65
C ALA A 25 17.29 4.14 46.59
N ILE A 26 17.11 5.20 47.39
CA ILE A 26 18.09 6.29 47.51
C ILE A 26 19.40 5.78 48.12
N PHE A 27 19.31 4.92 49.14
CA PHE A 27 20.48 4.40 49.84
C PHE A 27 21.31 3.44 48.97
N GLU A 28 20.67 2.57 48.21
CA GLU A 28 21.37 1.68 47.26
C GLU A 28 22.04 2.48 46.13
N ALA A 29 21.38 3.53 45.62
CA ALA A 29 22.01 4.46 44.70
C ALA A 29 23.22 5.18 45.32
N ALA A 30 23.12 5.61 46.58
CA ALA A 30 24.21 6.25 47.31
C ALA A 30 25.39 5.28 47.51
N LYS A 31 25.14 4.02 47.88
CA LYS A 31 26.16 2.97 48.01
C LYS A 31 26.93 2.74 46.72
N SER A 32 26.24 2.70 45.58
CA SER A 32 26.87 2.49 44.27
C SER A 32 27.88 3.59 43.89
N VAL A 33 27.83 4.74 44.56
CA VAL A 33 28.78 5.86 44.38
C VAL A 33 29.63 6.13 45.62
N GLY A 34 29.69 5.18 46.57
CA GLY A 34 30.55 5.22 47.76
C GLY A 34 29.94 5.89 49.00
N GLY A 35 28.63 6.09 49.05
CA GLY A 35 27.92 6.63 50.21
C GLY A 35 27.45 5.55 51.20
N GLU A 36 27.63 5.79 52.49
CA GLU A 36 27.31 4.82 53.56
C GLU A 36 26.25 5.32 54.56
N ASP A 37 25.82 6.59 54.46
CA ASP A 37 24.90 7.18 55.42
C ASP A 37 23.42 6.99 55.03
N ILE A 38 22.77 6.04 55.70
CA ILE A 38 21.34 5.77 55.56
C ILE A 38 20.46 6.89 56.16
N ASN A 39 20.97 7.69 57.10
CA ASN A 39 20.18 8.76 57.72
C ASN A 39 19.96 9.91 56.74
N THR A 40 20.95 10.23 55.90
CA THR A 40 20.77 11.16 54.78
C THR A 40 19.71 10.67 53.80
N ALA A 41 19.69 9.37 53.46
CA ALA A 41 18.64 8.80 52.61
C ALA A 41 17.24 8.93 53.24
N LYS A 42 17.10 8.71 54.55
CA LYS A 42 15.83 8.91 55.28
C LYS A 42 15.38 10.38 55.26
N LYS A 43 16.32 11.32 55.41
CA LYS A 43 16.04 12.76 55.36
C LYS A 43 15.52 13.17 53.98
N LEU A 44 16.18 12.70 52.92
CA LEU A 44 15.77 12.93 51.52
C LEU A 44 14.39 12.33 51.22
N THR A 45 14.12 11.11 51.70
CA THR A 45 12.78 10.51 51.61
C THR A 45 11.71 11.39 52.24
N MET A 46 11.98 12.02 53.38
CA MET A 46 11.02 12.91 54.02
C MET A 46 10.78 14.19 53.19
N GLN A 47 11.83 14.73 52.56
CA GLN A 47 11.69 15.84 51.61
C GLN A 47 10.83 15.44 50.39
N VAL A 48 11.04 14.24 49.85
CA VAL A 48 10.22 13.66 48.76
C VAL A 48 8.76 13.53 49.20
N LYS A 49 8.49 12.97 50.40
CA LYS A 49 7.13 12.85 50.96
C LYS A 49 6.45 14.21 51.06
N ASN A 50 7.16 15.22 51.57
CA ASN A 50 6.64 16.59 51.70
C ASN A 50 6.39 17.26 50.34
N TYR A 51 7.26 17.01 49.36
CA TYR A 51 7.08 17.52 48.00
C TYR A 51 5.84 16.90 47.33
N LEU A 52 5.69 15.58 47.41
CA LEU A 52 4.53 14.86 46.87
C LEU A 52 3.23 15.31 47.55
N ALA A 53 3.24 15.44 48.88
CA ALA A 53 2.15 16.00 49.69
C ALA A 53 1.67 17.37 49.21
N LYS A 54 2.62 18.26 48.88
CA LYS A 54 2.32 19.62 48.45
C LYS A 54 1.91 19.71 46.97
N LYS A 55 2.49 18.88 46.10
CA LYS A 55 2.24 18.90 44.65
C LYS A 55 0.93 18.21 44.27
N PHE A 56 0.56 17.16 45.00
CA PHE A 56 -0.58 16.30 44.68
C PHE A 56 -1.64 16.34 45.79
N SER A 57 -1.87 17.50 46.39
CA SER A 57 -2.84 17.71 47.49
C SER A 57 -4.25 17.24 47.16
N ASP A 58 -4.61 17.23 45.87
CA ASP A 58 -5.96 16.97 45.38
C ASP A 58 -6.12 15.55 44.79
N ARG A 59 -5.08 14.71 44.85
CA ARG A 59 -5.05 13.36 44.25
C ARG A 59 -4.86 12.27 45.29
N VAL A 60 -5.72 11.25 45.23
CA VAL A 60 -5.66 10.06 46.10
C VAL A 60 -4.70 8.99 45.55
N LYS A 61 -4.44 9.01 44.23
CA LYS A 61 -3.57 8.06 43.52
C LYS A 61 -2.41 8.78 42.85
N ILE A 62 -1.21 8.22 42.96
CA ILE A 62 0.02 8.74 42.34
C ILE A 62 0.69 7.60 41.58
N ASP A 63 1.18 7.85 40.38
CA ASP A 63 1.94 6.87 39.59
C ASP A 63 3.36 6.70 40.13
N VAL A 64 3.89 5.48 40.05
CA VAL A 64 5.26 5.22 40.52
C VAL A 64 6.32 6.06 39.80
N GLU A 65 6.07 6.50 38.55
CA GLU A 65 6.94 7.43 37.83
C GLU A 65 6.98 8.81 38.49
N GLU A 66 5.84 9.32 38.94
CA GLU A 66 5.75 10.63 39.60
C GLU A 66 6.53 10.64 40.93
N ILE A 67 6.60 9.50 41.62
CA ILE A 67 7.42 9.32 42.81
C ILE A 67 8.91 9.30 42.44
N GLN A 68 9.29 8.59 41.38
CA GLN A 68 10.68 8.51 40.93
C GLN A 68 11.21 9.88 40.47
N ASP A 69 10.41 10.65 39.75
CA ASP A 69 10.77 12.00 39.30
C ASP A 69 10.91 12.96 40.51
N ALA A 70 10.09 12.78 41.53
CA ALA A 70 10.22 13.52 42.79
C ALA A 70 11.53 13.18 43.52
N VAL A 71 11.95 11.90 43.54
CA VAL A 71 13.22 11.48 44.14
C VAL A 71 14.41 12.08 43.40
N GLU A 72 14.41 12.01 42.06
CA GLU A 72 15.46 12.60 41.23
C GLU A 72 15.60 14.11 41.49
N LYS A 73 14.47 14.81 41.49
CA LYS A 73 14.42 16.24 41.77
C LYS A 73 15.03 16.58 43.14
N MET A 74 14.64 15.88 44.20
CA MET A 74 15.15 16.15 45.56
C MET A 74 16.63 15.83 45.67
N LEU A 75 17.13 14.77 45.02
CA LEU A 75 18.55 14.44 45.01
C LEU A 75 19.38 15.53 44.30
N ILE A 76 18.86 16.14 43.25
CA ILE A 76 19.52 17.23 42.53
C ILE A 76 19.50 18.52 43.36
N GLU A 77 18.34 18.88 43.92
CA GLU A 77 18.16 20.13 44.68
C GLU A 77 18.95 20.14 46.00
N ASP A 78 19.11 19.00 46.68
CA ASP A 78 19.91 18.87 47.91
C ASP A 78 21.42 18.65 47.62
N GLY A 79 21.84 18.72 46.34
CA GLY A 79 23.25 18.69 45.93
C GLY A 79 23.89 17.30 45.77
N HIS A 80 23.10 16.23 45.79
CA HIS A 80 23.55 14.84 45.66
C HIS A 80 23.67 14.37 44.20
N TYR A 81 24.35 15.14 43.36
CA TYR A 81 24.42 14.91 41.90
C TYR A 81 24.94 13.52 41.50
N LYS A 82 25.94 12.97 42.20
CA LYS A 82 26.48 11.63 41.91
C LYS A 82 25.45 10.54 42.19
N THR A 83 24.74 10.65 43.32
CA THR A 83 23.66 9.73 43.71
C THR A 83 22.45 9.86 42.79
N ALA A 84 22.08 11.07 42.39
CA ALA A 84 21.04 11.31 41.39
C ALA A 84 21.35 10.60 40.07
N LYS A 85 22.57 10.76 39.54
CA LYS A 85 23.00 10.10 38.31
C LYS A 85 22.95 8.57 38.41
N ALA A 86 23.42 8.00 39.53
CA ALA A 86 23.37 6.56 39.76
C ALA A 86 21.94 6.03 39.89
N TYR A 87 21.05 6.79 40.56
CA TYR A 87 19.63 6.48 40.66
C TYR A 87 18.93 6.47 39.29
N ILE A 88 19.21 7.47 38.44
CA ILE A 88 18.69 7.57 37.07
C ILE A 88 19.16 6.37 36.22
N LEU A 89 20.47 6.05 36.26
CA LEU A 89 21.04 4.94 35.50
C LEU A 89 20.49 3.58 35.98
N TYR A 90 20.30 3.40 37.29
CA TYR A 90 19.69 2.20 37.85
C TYR A 90 18.22 2.04 37.41
N ARG A 91 17.45 3.14 37.38
CA ARG A 91 16.07 3.18 36.84
C ARG A 91 16.06 2.81 35.36
N GLU A 92 16.97 3.37 34.57
CA GLU A 92 17.10 3.06 33.14
C GLU A 92 17.45 1.58 32.92
N HIS A 93 18.43 1.05 33.67
CA HIS A 93 18.84 -0.34 33.60
C HIS A 93 17.70 -1.30 34.01
N HIS A 94 16.98 -1.03 35.11
CA HIS A 94 15.83 -1.84 35.50
C HIS A 94 14.62 -1.68 34.59
N THR A 95 14.52 -0.56 33.86
CA THR A 95 13.50 -0.38 32.82
C THR A 95 13.89 -1.23 31.61
N LYS A 96 15.14 -1.18 31.15
CA LYS A 96 15.68 -2.08 30.11
C LYS A 96 15.55 -3.56 30.48
N VAL A 97 15.93 -3.99 31.68
CA VAL A 97 15.79 -5.39 32.12
C VAL A 97 14.32 -5.83 32.15
N ARG A 98 13.39 -4.94 32.53
CA ARG A 98 11.95 -5.25 32.51
C ARG A 98 11.37 -5.22 31.10
N GLU A 99 11.84 -4.33 30.23
CA GLU A 99 11.53 -4.33 28.80
C GLU A 99 11.99 -5.63 28.16
N ILE A 100 13.22 -6.07 28.44
CA ILE A 100 13.78 -7.37 28.02
C ILE A 100 12.94 -8.53 28.56
N ASN A 101 12.57 -8.53 29.85
CA ASN A 101 11.74 -9.60 30.43
C ASN A 101 10.29 -9.58 29.90
N SER A 102 9.75 -8.41 29.54
CA SER A 102 8.45 -8.30 28.86
C SER A 102 8.52 -8.63 27.37
N ALA A 103 9.71 -8.54 26.78
CA ALA A 103 10.01 -8.88 25.39
C ALA A 103 10.41 -10.35 25.22
N MET A 104 10.69 -11.09 26.31
CA MET A 104 10.86 -12.54 26.26
C MET A 104 9.53 -13.17 25.84
N ILE A 105 9.48 -13.56 24.57
CA ILE A 105 8.41 -14.38 24.03
C ILE A 105 8.46 -15.72 24.76
N ASP A 106 7.39 -16.04 25.49
CA ASP A 106 7.21 -17.37 26.03
C ASP A 106 7.08 -18.35 24.85
N VAL A 107 8.16 -19.08 24.60
CA VAL A 107 8.28 -20.00 23.47
C VAL A 107 7.28 -21.14 23.62
N ASP A 108 7.12 -21.68 24.83
CA ASP A 108 6.22 -22.78 25.12
C ASP A 108 4.77 -22.34 24.90
N MET A 109 4.39 -21.15 25.40
CA MET A 109 3.07 -20.58 25.17
C MET A 109 2.80 -20.36 23.68
N THR A 110 3.75 -19.75 22.95
CA THR A 110 3.60 -19.44 21.52
C THR A 110 3.42 -20.70 20.67
N ILE A 111 4.18 -21.76 20.97
CA ILE A 111 4.04 -23.04 20.26
C ILE A 111 2.70 -23.70 20.60
N ASN A 112 2.34 -23.75 21.88
CA ASN A 112 1.09 -24.37 22.32
C ASN A 112 -0.16 -23.64 21.80
N GLU A 113 -0.15 -22.30 21.77
CA GLU A 113 -1.23 -21.48 21.20
C GLU A 113 -1.52 -21.86 19.74
N TYR A 114 -0.47 -22.03 18.93
CA TYR A 114 -0.62 -22.45 17.54
C TYR A 114 -1.06 -23.91 17.39
N LEU A 115 -0.45 -24.84 18.16
CA LEU A 115 -0.79 -26.27 18.10
C LEU A 115 -2.23 -26.55 18.54
N ARG A 116 -2.74 -25.79 19.53
CA ARG A 116 -4.11 -25.92 20.04
C ARG A 116 -5.13 -25.11 19.25
N ARG A 117 -4.68 -24.12 18.45
CA ARG A 117 -5.52 -23.17 17.71
C ARG A 117 -6.37 -22.27 18.62
N ASP A 118 -5.82 -21.91 19.77
CA ASP A 118 -6.54 -21.17 20.83
C ASP A 118 -6.62 -19.65 20.57
N ASP A 119 -5.71 -19.08 19.74
CA ASP A 119 -5.69 -17.65 19.42
C ASP A 119 -6.34 -17.38 18.04
N TRP A 120 -7.27 -16.43 17.99
CA TRP A 120 -7.86 -15.95 16.73
C TRP A 120 -6.81 -15.45 15.73
N ARG A 121 -5.63 -15.01 16.22
CA ARG A 121 -4.48 -14.60 15.39
C ARG A 121 -3.93 -15.74 14.53
N VAL A 122 -4.22 -17.00 14.85
CA VAL A 122 -3.93 -18.13 13.95
C VAL A 122 -4.66 -17.97 12.61
N ASN A 123 -5.80 -17.27 12.59
CA ASN A 123 -6.55 -16.89 11.38
C ASN A 123 -6.44 -15.37 11.09
N GLU A 124 -5.34 -14.72 11.48
CA GLU A 124 -5.10 -13.30 11.16
C GLU A 124 -4.97 -13.07 9.65
N ASN A 125 -4.43 -14.06 8.94
CA ASN A 125 -4.30 -14.08 7.49
C ASN A 125 -4.93 -15.36 6.93
N SER A 126 -6.07 -15.23 6.25
CA SER A 126 -6.80 -16.38 5.69
C SER A 126 -6.09 -17.09 4.52
N ASN A 127 -4.93 -16.56 4.07
CA ASN A 127 -3.99 -17.23 3.16
C ASN A 127 -3.13 -18.31 3.83
N THR A 128 -3.07 -18.36 5.17
CA THR A 128 -2.31 -19.38 5.92
C THR A 128 -3.15 -20.59 6.28
N GLN A 129 -2.51 -21.77 6.34
CA GLN A 129 -3.13 -22.98 6.86
C GLN A 129 -2.28 -23.59 7.97
N TYR A 130 -2.96 -24.29 8.88
CA TYR A 130 -2.31 -25.06 9.94
C TYR A 130 -1.31 -26.06 9.36
N SER A 131 -0.04 -25.82 9.59
CA SER A 131 1.06 -26.60 9.03
C SER A 131 2.35 -26.35 9.81
N PHE A 132 3.35 -27.21 9.63
CA PHE A 132 4.66 -26.99 10.24
C PHE A 132 5.33 -25.70 9.73
N SER A 133 5.25 -25.43 8.42
CA SER A 133 5.75 -24.16 7.86
C SER A 133 4.95 -22.96 8.36
N GLY A 134 3.64 -23.12 8.62
CA GLY A 134 2.81 -22.11 9.27
C GLY A 134 3.26 -21.79 10.70
N LEU A 135 3.61 -22.80 11.49
CA LEU A 135 4.19 -22.64 12.83
C LEU A 135 5.51 -21.86 12.78
N MET A 136 6.40 -22.17 11.83
CA MET A 136 7.68 -21.46 11.66
C MET A 136 7.47 -19.98 11.35
N LEU A 137 6.51 -19.64 10.48
CA LEU A 137 6.15 -18.24 10.21
C LEU A 137 5.55 -17.56 11.44
N HIS A 138 4.70 -18.25 12.20
CA HIS A 138 4.07 -17.70 13.40
C HIS A 138 5.11 -17.32 14.46
N ILE A 139 6.06 -18.22 14.76
CA ILE A 139 7.14 -17.97 15.71
C ILE A 139 8.01 -16.80 15.23
N SER A 140 8.47 -16.87 13.98
CA SER A 140 9.34 -15.83 13.39
C SER A 140 8.65 -14.46 13.38
N GLY A 141 7.37 -14.42 13.03
CA GLY A 141 6.58 -13.20 13.01
C GLY A 141 6.40 -12.57 14.39
N LYS A 142 6.19 -13.37 15.44
CA LYS A 142 6.10 -12.88 16.83
C LYS A 142 7.43 -12.27 17.28
N VAL A 143 8.55 -12.92 16.95
CA VAL A 143 9.91 -12.44 17.26
C VAL A 143 10.21 -11.10 16.57
N ILE A 144 10.00 -11.01 15.25
CA ILE A 144 10.26 -9.79 14.49
C ILE A 144 9.35 -8.64 14.95
N SER A 145 8.07 -8.93 15.21
CA SER A 145 7.14 -7.92 15.72
C SER A 145 7.56 -7.36 17.07
N SER A 146 7.99 -8.22 17.99
CA SER A 146 8.51 -7.83 19.31
C SER A 146 9.76 -6.95 19.18
N TYR A 147 10.71 -7.38 18.35
CA TYR A 147 11.92 -6.59 18.06
C TYR A 147 11.58 -5.20 17.52
N LEU A 148 10.69 -5.10 16.54
CA LEU A 148 10.32 -3.81 15.96
C LEU A 148 9.66 -2.89 16.99
N LEU A 149 8.70 -3.40 17.77
CA LEU A 149 7.96 -2.59 18.74
C LEU A 149 8.78 -2.17 19.96
N ASN A 150 9.83 -2.91 20.32
CA ASN A 150 10.60 -2.64 21.53
C ASN A 150 11.96 -1.99 21.23
N GLU A 151 12.59 -2.31 20.10
CA GLU A 151 13.95 -1.84 19.78
C GLU A 151 14.02 -0.81 18.65
N ILE A 152 13.09 -0.87 17.69
CA ILE A 152 13.14 -0.02 16.48
C ILE A 152 12.21 1.18 16.57
N TYR A 153 10.96 0.95 16.95
CA TYR A 153 9.94 2.00 17.01
C TYR A 153 10.00 2.75 18.33
N THR A 154 9.66 4.04 18.26
CA THR A 154 9.58 4.89 19.44
C THR A 154 8.40 4.45 20.33
N PRO A 155 8.43 4.74 21.64
CA PRO A 155 7.30 4.45 22.52
C PRO A 155 5.97 5.02 22.03
N ALA A 156 5.98 6.20 21.38
CA ALA A 156 4.78 6.81 20.81
C ALA A 156 4.14 5.92 19.73
N ILE A 157 4.94 5.38 18.81
CA ILE A 157 4.47 4.47 17.75
C ILE A 157 4.00 3.15 18.35
N SER A 158 4.82 2.57 19.22
CA SER A 158 4.54 1.27 19.82
C SER A 158 3.29 1.28 20.69
N ASN A 159 3.09 2.34 21.48
CA ASN A 159 1.89 2.51 22.30
C ASN A 159 0.67 2.79 21.40
N ALA A 160 0.77 3.68 20.41
CA ALA A 160 -0.35 3.93 19.50
C ALA A 160 -0.80 2.66 18.75
N HIS A 161 0.15 1.78 18.40
CA HIS A 161 -0.16 0.45 17.87
C HIS A 161 -0.83 -0.44 18.93
N LYS A 162 -0.18 -0.67 20.08
CA LYS A 162 -0.64 -1.57 21.17
C LYS A 162 -2.04 -1.17 21.68
N ASP A 163 -2.26 0.12 21.83
CA ASP A 163 -3.52 0.72 22.28
C ASP A 163 -4.56 0.82 21.15
N ALA A 164 -4.21 0.50 19.91
CA ALA A 164 -5.10 0.46 18.75
C ALA A 164 -5.69 1.82 18.33
N TYR A 165 -4.94 2.91 18.52
CA TYR A 165 -5.17 4.18 17.83
C TYR A 165 -4.72 4.13 16.37
N LEU A 166 -3.69 3.32 16.10
CA LEU A 166 -3.24 2.96 14.76
C LEU A 166 -2.92 1.47 14.69
N HIS A 167 -2.78 0.96 13.47
CA HIS A 167 -2.32 -0.38 13.19
C HIS A 167 -1.18 -0.30 12.17
N VAL A 168 0.01 -0.72 12.58
CA VAL A 168 1.16 -0.88 11.70
C VAL A 168 1.02 -2.27 11.11
N HIS A 169 0.81 -2.35 9.79
CA HIS A 169 0.61 -3.62 9.11
C HIS A 169 1.91 -4.41 8.97
N ASP A 170 1.77 -5.73 8.92
CA ASP A 170 2.83 -6.71 8.65
C ASP A 170 4.08 -6.52 9.52
N LEU A 171 3.88 -6.27 10.82
CA LEU A 171 4.99 -6.22 11.78
C LEU A 171 5.81 -7.52 11.77
N SER A 172 5.20 -8.67 11.44
CA SER A 172 5.91 -9.94 11.26
C SER A 172 7.01 -9.90 10.19
N ASN A 173 6.88 -8.97 9.24
CA ASN A 173 7.79 -8.77 8.11
C ASN A 173 8.27 -7.31 8.04
N GLY A 174 8.20 -6.56 9.15
CA GLY A 174 8.39 -5.10 9.12
C GLY A 174 9.82 -4.62 8.84
N ILE A 175 10.76 -5.55 8.66
CA ILE A 175 12.15 -5.29 8.25
C ILE A 175 12.35 -5.30 6.72
N VAL A 176 11.32 -5.64 5.94
CA VAL A 176 11.31 -5.61 4.47
C VAL A 176 10.17 -4.72 3.92
N GLY A 177 10.15 -4.52 2.60
CA GLY A 177 9.09 -3.77 1.91
C GLY A 177 7.71 -4.42 2.06
N TYR A 178 6.64 -3.65 1.88
CA TYR A 178 5.29 -4.21 1.96
C TYR A 178 4.89 -4.90 0.67
N CYS A 179 4.69 -4.17 -0.41
CA CYS A 179 4.27 -4.75 -1.69
C CYS A 179 4.96 -4.06 -2.86
N ALA A 180 5.01 -4.75 -4.00
CA ALA A 180 5.61 -4.25 -5.22
C ALA A 180 4.92 -4.85 -6.45
N GLY A 181 4.80 -4.07 -7.51
CA GLY A 181 4.68 -4.65 -8.84
C GLY A 181 5.93 -4.38 -9.67
N TRP A 182 6.16 -5.31 -10.58
CA TRP A 182 7.44 -5.55 -11.20
C TRP A 182 7.33 -5.38 -12.70
N SER A 183 8.34 -4.77 -13.32
CA SER A 183 8.39 -4.68 -14.77
C SER A 183 8.64 -6.06 -15.37
N LEU A 184 7.61 -6.65 -16.00
CA LEU A 184 7.78 -7.87 -16.78
C LEU A 184 8.77 -7.63 -17.92
N LYS A 185 8.74 -6.44 -18.54
CA LYS A 185 9.73 -6.01 -19.55
C LYS A 185 11.17 -6.10 -19.04
N ASN A 186 11.45 -5.69 -17.80
CA ASN A 186 12.80 -5.86 -17.21
C ASN A 186 13.20 -7.33 -17.12
N LEU A 187 12.29 -8.20 -16.70
CA LEU A 187 12.53 -9.65 -16.68
C LEU A 187 12.80 -10.21 -18.09
N LEU A 188 12.05 -9.75 -19.10
CA LEU A 188 12.25 -10.16 -20.50
C LEU A 188 13.59 -9.71 -21.08
N VAL A 189 14.10 -8.54 -20.68
CA VAL A 189 15.36 -7.99 -21.18
C VAL A 189 16.58 -8.57 -20.45
N GLN A 190 16.47 -8.75 -19.14
CA GLN A 190 17.63 -9.08 -18.30
C GLN A 190 17.77 -10.57 -18.00
N GLY A 191 16.67 -11.34 -18.16
CA GLY A 191 16.55 -12.69 -17.62
C GLY A 191 16.29 -12.66 -16.11
N PHE A 192 16.37 -13.83 -15.47
CA PHE A 192 16.15 -13.98 -14.03
C PHE A 192 17.45 -14.38 -13.32
N GLY A 193 17.78 -13.74 -12.20
CA GLY A 193 19.10 -13.85 -11.55
C GLY A 193 19.68 -12.48 -11.25
N LYS A 194 20.99 -12.28 -11.46
CA LYS A 194 21.79 -11.07 -11.15
C LYS A 194 22.16 -10.94 -9.67
N VAL A 195 22.21 -12.06 -8.97
CA VAL A 195 22.65 -12.11 -7.58
C VAL A 195 23.95 -12.90 -7.47
N ALA A 196 24.96 -12.30 -6.84
CA ALA A 196 26.26 -12.92 -6.67
C ALA A 196 26.15 -14.29 -5.98
N ASN A 197 26.91 -15.28 -6.48
CA ASN A 197 26.92 -16.66 -5.99
C ASN A 197 25.56 -17.40 -6.09
N LYS A 198 24.67 -16.95 -6.99
CA LYS A 198 23.41 -17.63 -7.34
C LYS A 198 23.38 -17.96 -8.84
N VAL A 199 22.41 -18.77 -9.24
CA VAL A 199 22.21 -19.16 -10.64
C VAL A 199 21.61 -17.99 -11.41
N ASP A 200 22.19 -17.69 -12.57
CA ASP A 200 21.68 -16.70 -13.51
C ASP A 200 21.05 -17.39 -14.73
N ALA A 201 19.79 -17.05 -15.02
CA ALA A 201 19.08 -17.41 -16.23
C ALA A 201 19.16 -16.27 -17.24
N LYS A 202 19.48 -16.61 -18.50
CA LYS A 202 19.41 -15.67 -19.61
C LYS A 202 17.95 -15.26 -19.91
N PRO A 203 17.74 -14.14 -20.61
CA PRO A 203 16.43 -13.78 -21.16
C PRO A 203 15.74 -14.97 -21.84
N ALA A 204 14.46 -15.17 -21.51
CA ALA A 204 13.67 -16.25 -22.07
C ALA A 204 13.50 -16.08 -23.58
N LYS A 205 13.62 -17.19 -24.33
CA LYS A 205 13.38 -17.24 -25.79
C LYS A 205 12.04 -17.87 -26.16
N HIS A 206 11.45 -18.64 -25.24
CA HIS A 206 10.24 -19.42 -25.45
C HIS A 206 9.23 -19.15 -24.35
N LEU A 207 7.93 -19.32 -24.66
CA LEU A 207 6.83 -19.03 -23.73
C LEU A 207 6.94 -19.81 -22.42
N ASP A 208 7.36 -21.06 -22.49
CA ASP A 208 7.45 -21.94 -21.33
C ASP A 208 8.57 -21.53 -20.36
N VAL A 209 9.68 -21.01 -20.90
CA VAL A 209 10.80 -20.47 -20.13
C VAL A 209 10.39 -19.17 -19.44
N VAL A 210 9.73 -18.24 -20.13
CA VAL A 210 9.28 -16.98 -19.50
C VAL A 210 8.24 -17.24 -18.41
N VAL A 211 7.28 -18.14 -18.64
CA VAL A 211 6.31 -18.55 -17.61
C VAL A 211 7.03 -19.12 -16.39
N SER A 212 8.04 -19.96 -16.60
CA SER A 212 8.83 -20.53 -15.49
C SER A 212 9.63 -19.46 -14.75
N GLN A 213 10.19 -18.47 -15.46
CA GLN A 213 10.89 -17.34 -14.87
C GLN A 213 9.94 -16.45 -14.07
N MET A 214 8.73 -16.14 -14.58
CA MET A 214 7.71 -15.35 -13.86
C MET A 214 7.30 -16.02 -12.54
N VAL A 215 7.03 -17.32 -12.56
CA VAL A 215 6.66 -18.10 -11.36
C VAL A 215 7.78 -18.05 -10.32
N ASN A 216 9.02 -18.32 -10.73
CA ASN A 216 10.16 -18.30 -9.81
C ASN A 216 10.46 -16.88 -9.30
N PHE A 217 10.29 -15.88 -10.15
CA PHE A 217 10.45 -14.47 -9.80
C PHE A 217 9.47 -14.08 -8.69
N ILE A 218 8.18 -14.30 -8.89
CA ILE A 218 7.14 -14.00 -7.90
C ILE A 218 7.42 -14.72 -6.57
N GLY A 219 7.78 -16.00 -6.65
CA GLY A 219 8.09 -16.79 -5.46
C GLY A 219 9.33 -16.32 -4.70
N CYS A 220 10.38 -15.86 -5.40
CA CYS A 220 11.55 -15.26 -4.77
C CYS A 220 11.20 -13.91 -4.13
N MET A 221 10.45 -13.05 -4.84
CA MET A 221 10.08 -11.73 -4.32
C MET A 221 9.15 -11.80 -3.12
N GLN A 222 8.26 -12.80 -3.04
CA GLN A 222 7.45 -13.05 -1.84
C GLN A 222 8.30 -13.26 -0.58
N MET A 223 9.55 -13.74 -0.71
CA MET A 223 10.43 -13.93 0.44
C MET A 223 11.18 -12.65 0.84
N GLU A 224 11.19 -11.63 0.00
CA GLU A 224 11.83 -10.32 0.25
C GLU A 224 10.80 -9.19 0.48
N PHE A 225 9.50 -9.51 0.50
CA PHE A 225 8.40 -8.57 0.74
C PHE A 225 7.34 -9.20 1.65
N ALA A 226 6.53 -8.37 2.30
CA ALA A 226 5.47 -8.85 3.19
C ALA A 226 4.17 -9.25 2.46
N GLY A 227 3.87 -8.55 1.36
CA GLY A 227 2.57 -8.54 0.71
C GLY A 227 2.64 -8.92 -0.77
N ALA A 228 1.69 -8.38 -1.53
CA ALA A 228 1.41 -8.82 -2.88
C ALA A 228 2.50 -8.45 -3.91
N GLN A 229 2.68 -9.36 -4.88
CA GLN A 229 3.63 -9.26 -5.98
C GLN A 229 2.87 -9.22 -7.31
N ALA A 230 3.06 -8.18 -8.11
CA ALA A 230 2.27 -7.98 -9.32
C ALA A 230 3.11 -7.90 -10.61
N PHE A 231 2.55 -8.41 -11.71
CA PHE A 231 2.96 -8.07 -13.07
C PHE A 231 1.79 -7.42 -13.81
N SER A 232 2.10 -6.43 -14.65
CA SER A 232 1.13 -5.78 -15.53
C SER A 232 1.41 -6.11 -17.00
N SER A 233 0.38 -5.91 -17.84
CA SER A 233 0.44 -6.13 -19.28
C SER A 233 0.90 -7.54 -19.65
N VAL A 234 0.42 -8.54 -18.91
CA VAL A 234 0.90 -9.92 -19.01
C VAL A 234 0.56 -10.55 -20.36
N ASP A 235 -0.66 -10.36 -20.84
CA ASP A 235 -1.06 -10.77 -22.19
C ASP A 235 -0.21 -10.08 -23.26
N THR A 236 -0.06 -8.76 -23.17
CA THR A 236 0.75 -7.97 -24.13
C THR A 236 2.20 -8.44 -24.19
N PHE A 237 2.84 -8.66 -23.03
CA PHE A 237 4.25 -9.04 -22.96
C PHE A 237 4.52 -10.52 -23.26
N LEU A 238 3.53 -11.40 -23.10
CA LEU A 238 3.66 -12.82 -23.43
C LEU A 238 3.28 -13.15 -24.89
N ALA A 239 2.41 -12.35 -25.51
CA ALA A 239 1.96 -12.54 -26.89
C ALA A 239 3.10 -12.68 -27.93
N PRO A 240 4.22 -11.93 -27.85
CA PRO A 240 5.34 -12.11 -28.78
C PRO A 240 5.95 -13.51 -28.80
N PHE A 241 5.96 -14.21 -27.66
CA PHE A 241 6.49 -15.58 -27.57
C PHE A 241 5.57 -16.59 -28.26
N VAL A 242 4.26 -16.38 -28.19
CA VAL A 242 3.27 -17.16 -28.94
C VAL A 242 3.48 -16.97 -30.44
N LYS A 243 3.67 -15.72 -30.87
CA LYS A 243 3.85 -15.38 -32.29
C LYS A 243 5.18 -15.87 -32.86
N SER A 244 6.28 -15.68 -32.12
CA SER A 244 7.63 -16.05 -32.57
C SER A 244 7.78 -17.56 -32.74
N ASP A 245 7.20 -18.36 -31.84
CA ASP A 245 7.28 -19.81 -31.88
C ASP A 245 6.13 -20.47 -32.69
N ASP A 246 5.23 -19.66 -33.27
CA ASP A 246 3.99 -20.11 -33.97
C ASP A 246 3.21 -21.15 -33.16
N LEU A 247 2.96 -20.85 -31.88
CA LEU A 247 2.38 -21.81 -30.95
C LEU A 247 0.92 -22.10 -31.27
N SER A 248 0.54 -23.38 -31.16
CA SER A 248 -0.85 -23.78 -31.20
C SER A 248 -1.59 -23.36 -29.92
N TYR A 249 -2.92 -23.29 -30.00
CA TYR A 249 -3.77 -23.01 -28.85
C TYR A 249 -3.50 -23.96 -27.66
N ASP A 250 -3.34 -25.25 -27.93
CA ASP A 250 -3.09 -26.26 -26.89
C ASP A 250 -1.76 -26.03 -26.18
N GLN A 251 -0.72 -25.61 -26.92
CA GLN A 251 0.57 -25.26 -26.34
C GLN A 251 0.47 -24.00 -25.46
N VAL A 252 -0.29 -22.99 -25.89
CA VAL A 252 -0.55 -21.80 -25.07
C VAL A 252 -1.33 -22.15 -23.81
N LYS A 253 -2.39 -22.95 -23.95
CA LYS A 253 -3.20 -23.43 -22.83
C LYS A 253 -2.39 -24.23 -21.82
N GLN A 254 -1.48 -25.10 -22.28
CA GLN A 254 -0.60 -25.85 -21.39
C GLN A 254 0.35 -24.94 -20.59
N ASN A 255 0.85 -23.87 -21.21
CA ASN A 255 1.69 -22.89 -20.53
C ASN A 255 0.92 -22.04 -19.51
N MET A 256 -0.31 -21.62 -19.85
CA MET A 256 -1.18 -20.93 -18.90
C MET A 256 -1.57 -21.84 -17.72
N GLN A 257 -1.81 -23.14 -17.98
CA GLN A 257 -2.05 -24.12 -16.92
C GLN A 257 -0.85 -24.23 -15.99
N ARG A 258 0.37 -24.31 -16.54
CA ARG A 258 1.61 -24.30 -15.73
C ARG A 258 1.72 -23.05 -14.86
N LEU A 259 1.40 -21.88 -15.40
CA LEU A 259 1.44 -20.61 -14.66
C LEU A 259 0.46 -20.64 -13.47
N ILE A 260 -0.81 -20.93 -13.72
CA ILE A 260 -1.88 -20.89 -12.70
C ILE A 260 -1.60 -21.92 -11.60
N PHE A 261 -1.36 -23.18 -11.95
CA PHE A 261 -1.15 -24.22 -10.94
C PHE A 261 0.12 -23.99 -10.12
N SER A 262 1.19 -23.49 -10.74
CA SER A 262 2.41 -23.20 -10.00
C SER A 262 2.19 -22.12 -8.95
N LEU A 263 1.39 -21.08 -9.23
CA LEU A 263 1.11 -20.01 -8.27
C LEU A 263 0.13 -20.40 -7.15
N ASN A 264 -0.54 -21.56 -7.22
CA ASN A 264 -1.50 -22.03 -6.22
C ASN A 264 -1.02 -23.22 -5.37
N ILE A 265 0.24 -23.65 -5.53
CA ILE A 265 0.82 -24.72 -4.71
C ILE A 265 1.87 -24.12 -3.75
N PRO A 266 1.65 -24.16 -2.42
CA PRO A 266 2.50 -23.45 -1.45
C PRO A 266 3.90 -24.07 -1.26
N SER A 267 4.07 -25.37 -1.56
CA SER A 267 5.23 -26.16 -1.11
C SER A 267 6.60 -25.70 -1.60
N ARG A 268 6.69 -24.86 -2.65
CA ARG A 268 7.96 -24.38 -3.19
C ARG A 268 8.52 -23.13 -2.49
N TRP A 269 7.69 -22.34 -1.82
CA TRP A 269 8.09 -21.02 -1.30
C TRP A 269 7.76 -20.80 0.17
N GLY A 270 7.00 -21.70 0.81
CA GLY A 270 6.73 -21.63 2.25
C GLY A 270 5.40 -22.24 2.63
N SER A 271 4.75 -21.69 3.65
CA SER A 271 3.41 -22.11 4.09
C SER A 271 2.26 -21.44 3.34
N GLN A 272 2.55 -20.45 2.50
CA GLN A 272 1.55 -19.66 1.78
C GLN A 272 1.83 -19.66 0.28
N THR A 273 0.77 -19.72 -0.52
CA THR A 273 0.85 -19.41 -1.95
C THR A 273 1.21 -17.94 -2.14
N PRO A 274 2.03 -17.59 -3.14
CA PRO A 274 2.34 -16.20 -3.44
C PRO A 274 1.09 -15.38 -3.69
N PHE A 275 0.92 -14.33 -2.89
CA PHE A 275 -0.11 -13.33 -3.15
C PHE A 275 0.28 -12.62 -4.43
N SER A 276 -0.32 -13.04 -5.54
CA SER A 276 0.05 -12.62 -6.88
C SER A 276 -1.11 -11.95 -7.60
N ASN A 277 -0.81 -10.89 -8.34
CA ASN A 277 -1.76 -10.14 -9.14
C ASN A 277 -1.23 -10.05 -10.57
N LEU A 278 -2.07 -10.38 -11.57
CA LEU A 278 -1.72 -10.22 -12.98
C LEU A 278 -2.73 -9.29 -13.65
N THR A 279 -2.24 -8.24 -14.29
CA THR A 279 -3.07 -7.33 -15.10
C THR A 279 -2.97 -7.69 -16.57
N PHE A 280 -4.13 -7.72 -17.22
CA PHE A 280 -4.33 -8.03 -18.63
C PHE A 280 -4.91 -6.79 -19.33
N ASP A 281 -4.27 -6.38 -20.42
CA ASP A 281 -4.65 -5.16 -21.15
C ASP A 281 -5.88 -5.37 -22.02
N TRP A 282 -6.17 -6.60 -22.43
CA TRP A 282 -7.23 -6.99 -23.38
C TRP A 282 -7.00 -6.53 -24.81
N VAL A 283 -6.73 -5.23 -25.00
CA VAL A 283 -6.35 -4.61 -26.27
C VAL A 283 -4.91 -4.12 -26.15
N VAL A 284 -4.13 -4.25 -27.23
CA VAL A 284 -2.75 -3.72 -27.25
C VAL A 284 -2.76 -2.24 -26.84
N PRO A 285 -2.07 -1.86 -25.75
CA PRO A 285 -2.01 -0.48 -25.29
C PRO A 285 -1.40 0.45 -26.34
N GLU A 286 -1.97 1.65 -26.51
CA GLU A 286 -1.53 2.60 -27.55
C GLU A 286 -0.06 3.03 -27.35
N ASP A 287 0.43 3.08 -26.11
CA ASP A 287 1.81 3.41 -25.78
C ASP A 287 2.81 2.29 -26.08
N LEU A 288 2.36 1.03 -26.19
CA LEU A 288 3.20 -0.12 -26.57
C LEU A 288 3.06 -0.51 -28.04
N LYS A 289 1.97 -0.11 -28.69
CA LYS A 289 1.58 -0.55 -30.03
C LYS A 289 2.67 -0.42 -31.10
N ASP A 290 3.42 0.67 -31.09
CA ASP A 290 4.51 0.94 -32.04
C ASP A 290 5.88 0.47 -31.53
N GLU A 291 5.98 0.01 -30.28
CA GLU A 291 7.23 -0.52 -29.75
C GLU A 291 7.55 -1.88 -30.37
N LYS A 292 8.83 -2.09 -30.72
CA LYS A 292 9.34 -3.40 -31.13
C LYS A 292 9.24 -4.39 -29.97
N VAL A 293 8.75 -5.59 -30.26
CA VAL A 293 8.61 -6.63 -29.24
C VAL A 293 9.96 -7.14 -28.78
N ILE A 294 10.00 -7.75 -27.59
CA ILE A 294 11.22 -8.28 -26.98
C ILE A 294 11.07 -9.78 -26.78
N VAL A 295 11.95 -10.56 -27.41
CA VAL A 295 12.06 -12.02 -27.26
C VAL A 295 13.54 -12.36 -27.15
N GLY A 296 13.93 -13.22 -26.21
CA GLY A 296 15.34 -13.58 -26.00
C GLY A 296 16.22 -12.43 -25.51
N GLY A 297 15.62 -11.35 -24.99
CA GLY A 297 16.32 -10.11 -24.62
C GLY A 297 16.62 -9.19 -25.80
N GLU A 298 16.17 -9.54 -27.00
CA GLU A 298 16.44 -8.82 -28.25
C GLU A 298 15.15 -8.26 -28.86
N ARG A 299 15.25 -7.08 -29.46
CA ARG A 299 14.15 -6.47 -30.22
C ARG A 299 13.93 -7.23 -31.52
N GLN A 300 12.68 -7.55 -31.82
CA GLN A 300 12.32 -8.23 -33.07
C GLN A 300 11.88 -7.23 -34.14
N ASP A 301 11.67 -7.72 -35.36
CA ASP A 301 11.33 -6.89 -36.53
C ASP A 301 9.85 -6.44 -36.57
N TYR A 302 9.01 -6.91 -35.65
CA TYR A 302 7.59 -6.58 -35.54
C TYR A 302 7.24 -5.89 -34.22
N THR A 303 6.08 -5.24 -34.14
CA THR A 303 5.63 -4.47 -32.96
C THR A 303 4.57 -5.20 -32.13
N TYR A 304 4.31 -4.71 -30.91
CA TYR A 304 3.23 -5.24 -30.07
C TYR A 304 1.85 -5.07 -30.73
N GLY A 305 1.66 -4.02 -31.54
CA GLY A 305 0.43 -3.79 -32.31
C GLY A 305 0.06 -4.93 -33.26
N GLU A 306 1.04 -5.76 -33.63
CA GLU A 306 0.84 -6.92 -34.50
C GLU A 306 0.53 -8.22 -33.73
N CYS A 307 0.34 -8.17 -32.40
CA CYS A 307 0.23 -9.35 -31.53
C CYS A 307 -1.17 -9.54 -30.89
N GLN A 308 -2.20 -8.81 -31.34
CA GLN A 308 -3.55 -8.89 -30.76
C GLN A 308 -4.13 -10.32 -30.82
N LYS A 309 -3.91 -11.04 -31.92
CA LYS A 309 -4.38 -12.42 -32.08
C LYS A 309 -3.80 -13.35 -31.01
N GLU A 310 -2.53 -13.16 -30.68
CA GLU A 310 -1.84 -13.95 -29.66
C GLU A 310 -2.24 -13.55 -28.24
N MET A 311 -2.51 -12.25 -27.99
CA MET A 311 -3.15 -11.80 -26.75
C MET A 311 -4.52 -12.46 -26.56
N ASP A 312 -5.35 -12.49 -27.60
CA ASP A 312 -6.66 -13.14 -27.57
C ASP A 312 -6.53 -14.65 -27.25
N MET A 313 -5.49 -15.30 -27.78
CA MET A 313 -5.20 -16.71 -27.51
C MET A 313 -4.82 -16.95 -26.04
N ILE A 314 -3.98 -16.09 -25.47
CA ILE A 314 -3.58 -16.14 -24.05
C ILE A 314 -4.79 -15.90 -23.15
N ASN A 315 -5.57 -14.86 -23.42
CA ASN A 315 -6.76 -14.51 -22.64
C ASN A 315 -7.79 -15.63 -22.66
N LYS A 316 -8.06 -16.22 -23.83
CA LYS A 316 -8.95 -17.38 -23.95
C LYS A 316 -8.46 -18.57 -23.12
N ALA A 317 -7.19 -18.95 -23.28
CA ALA A 317 -6.59 -20.07 -22.55
C ALA A 317 -6.65 -19.87 -21.02
N PHE A 318 -6.31 -18.66 -20.56
CA PHE A 318 -6.33 -18.30 -19.14
C PHE A 318 -7.76 -18.37 -18.58
N LEU A 319 -8.74 -17.76 -19.26
CA LEU A 319 -10.13 -17.74 -18.81
C LEU A 319 -10.78 -19.13 -18.82
N GLU A 320 -10.50 -19.98 -19.82
CA GLU A 320 -11.00 -21.36 -19.83
C GLU A 320 -10.48 -22.14 -18.61
N LEU A 321 -9.20 -21.98 -18.26
CA LEU A 321 -8.62 -22.64 -17.08
C LEU A 321 -9.25 -22.11 -15.77
N MET A 322 -9.48 -20.80 -15.68
CA MET A 322 -10.18 -20.22 -14.53
C MET A 322 -11.64 -20.69 -14.43
N MET A 323 -12.32 -20.92 -15.55
CA MET A 323 -13.68 -21.47 -15.60
C MET A 323 -13.73 -22.92 -15.09
N HIS A 324 -12.74 -23.74 -15.46
CA HIS A 324 -12.68 -25.13 -15.05
C HIS A 324 -12.32 -25.29 -13.57
N GLY A 325 -11.40 -24.45 -13.06
CA GLY A 325 -10.93 -24.55 -11.67
C GLY A 325 -9.91 -25.69 -11.47
N ASP A 326 -9.69 -26.06 -10.21
CA ASP A 326 -8.81 -27.17 -9.84
C ASP A 326 -9.39 -28.55 -10.23
N ALA A 327 -8.70 -29.63 -9.88
CA ALA A 327 -9.15 -31.00 -10.16
C ALA A 327 -10.53 -31.36 -9.55
N LYS A 328 -11.06 -30.54 -8.66
CA LYS A 328 -12.38 -30.68 -8.00
C LYS A 328 -13.34 -29.54 -8.37
N GLY A 329 -12.98 -28.71 -9.36
CA GLY A 329 -13.78 -27.56 -9.77
C GLY A 329 -13.76 -26.41 -8.75
N ARG A 330 -12.76 -26.32 -7.86
CA ARG A 330 -12.60 -25.15 -7.00
C ARG A 330 -12.02 -23.98 -7.78
N ILE A 331 -12.40 -22.77 -7.38
CA ILE A 331 -11.78 -21.54 -7.87
C ILE A 331 -10.29 -21.50 -7.48
N PHE A 332 -9.45 -20.96 -8.37
CA PHE A 332 -8.10 -20.55 -8.00
C PHE A 332 -8.13 -19.21 -7.27
N THR A 333 -7.50 -19.13 -6.11
CA THR A 333 -7.37 -17.85 -5.38
C THR A 333 -6.36 -16.92 -6.05
N PHE A 334 -5.29 -17.48 -6.61
CA PHE A 334 -4.23 -16.73 -7.27
C PHE A 334 -3.97 -17.22 -8.70
N PRO A 335 -3.25 -16.46 -9.53
CA PRO A 335 -3.10 -15.02 -9.37
C PRO A 335 -4.48 -14.35 -9.42
N ILE A 336 -4.65 -13.23 -8.72
CA ILE A 336 -5.84 -12.41 -8.86
C ILE A 336 -5.74 -11.72 -10.23
N PRO A 337 -6.64 -12.05 -11.18
CA PRO A 337 -6.59 -11.44 -12.50
C PRO A 337 -7.31 -10.09 -12.48
N THR A 338 -6.76 -9.13 -13.22
CA THR A 338 -7.34 -7.80 -13.43
C THR A 338 -7.42 -7.54 -14.92
N TYR A 339 -8.59 -7.17 -15.42
CA TYR A 339 -8.77 -6.78 -16.80
C TYR A 339 -9.07 -5.29 -16.93
N ASN A 340 -8.40 -4.66 -17.88
CA ASN A 340 -8.63 -3.27 -18.24
C ASN A 340 -9.90 -3.18 -19.09
N ILE A 341 -10.83 -2.30 -18.70
CA ILE A 341 -12.02 -1.98 -19.48
C ILE A 341 -11.84 -0.59 -20.07
N THR A 342 -11.52 -0.55 -21.35
CA THR A 342 -11.26 0.66 -22.15
C THR A 342 -12.43 0.95 -23.11
N SER A 343 -12.44 2.14 -23.70
CA SER A 343 -13.51 2.55 -24.63
C SER A 343 -13.62 1.70 -25.90
N ASP A 344 -12.54 1.02 -26.27
CA ASP A 344 -12.43 0.12 -27.43
C ASP A 344 -12.63 -1.36 -27.08
N PHE A 345 -13.03 -1.68 -25.83
CA PHE A 345 -13.32 -3.04 -25.40
C PHE A 345 -14.43 -3.67 -26.25
N ASN A 346 -14.14 -4.80 -26.90
CA ASN A 346 -15.12 -5.53 -27.71
C ASN A 346 -16.03 -6.44 -26.88
N TRP A 347 -17.14 -5.87 -26.41
CA TRP A 347 -18.20 -6.54 -25.64
C TRP A 347 -18.88 -7.73 -26.33
N LYS A 348 -18.70 -7.91 -27.65
CA LYS A 348 -19.36 -8.95 -28.44
C LYS A 348 -18.46 -10.11 -28.85
N SER A 349 -17.17 -10.08 -28.47
CA SER A 349 -16.24 -11.16 -28.79
C SER A 349 -16.55 -12.44 -28.01
N ASP A 350 -16.15 -13.59 -28.57
CA ASP A 350 -16.28 -14.89 -27.88
C ASP A 350 -15.48 -14.90 -26.57
N ASN A 351 -14.31 -14.26 -26.56
CA ASN A 351 -13.51 -14.08 -25.34
C ASN A 351 -14.24 -13.22 -24.31
N ALA A 352 -14.94 -12.16 -24.72
CA ALA A 352 -15.74 -11.35 -23.80
C ALA A 352 -16.89 -12.18 -23.19
N LYS A 353 -17.56 -13.03 -23.98
CA LYS A 353 -18.56 -13.96 -23.45
C LYS A 353 -17.95 -14.85 -22.36
N LEU A 354 -16.82 -15.48 -22.64
CA LEU A 354 -16.11 -16.32 -21.68
C LEU A 354 -15.69 -15.54 -20.42
N LEU A 355 -15.17 -14.32 -20.56
CA LEU A 355 -14.79 -13.45 -19.46
C LEU A 355 -15.97 -13.22 -18.50
N PHE A 356 -17.14 -12.89 -19.04
CA PHE A 356 -18.31 -12.62 -18.22
C PHE A 356 -18.98 -13.89 -17.69
N ASP A 357 -18.88 -15.02 -18.38
CA ASP A 357 -19.31 -16.32 -17.83
C ASP A 357 -18.45 -16.69 -16.59
N VAL A 358 -17.12 -16.51 -16.66
CA VAL A 358 -16.22 -16.74 -15.50
C VAL A 358 -16.54 -15.75 -14.37
N THR A 359 -16.77 -14.49 -14.71
CA THR A 359 -17.12 -13.44 -13.74
C THR A 359 -18.45 -13.74 -13.04
N ALA A 360 -19.45 -14.17 -13.79
CA ALA A 360 -20.76 -14.57 -13.29
C ALA A 360 -20.67 -15.71 -12.28
N LYS A 361 -19.94 -16.77 -12.64
CA LYS A 361 -19.80 -17.99 -11.83
C LYS A 361 -18.94 -17.75 -10.59
N TYR A 362 -17.75 -17.20 -10.78
CA TYR A 362 -16.72 -17.16 -9.75
C TYR A 362 -16.40 -15.77 -9.24
N GLY A 363 -16.94 -14.69 -9.81
CA GLY A 363 -16.60 -13.31 -9.42
C GLY A 363 -15.17 -12.89 -9.75
N THR A 364 -14.51 -13.60 -10.67
CA THR A 364 -13.16 -13.28 -11.16
C THR A 364 -13.27 -13.00 -12.65
N PRO A 365 -12.63 -11.95 -13.18
CA PRO A 365 -11.55 -11.15 -12.61
C PRO A 365 -12.01 -9.86 -11.92
N TYR A 366 -11.06 -9.00 -11.56
CA TYR A 366 -11.31 -7.60 -11.21
C TYR A 366 -11.33 -6.75 -12.48
N PHE A 367 -12.08 -5.65 -12.42
CA PHE A 367 -12.16 -4.70 -13.52
C PHE A 367 -11.54 -3.37 -13.13
N GLN A 368 -10.55 -2.95 -13.93
CA GLN A 368 -10.03 -1.60 -13.90
C GLN A 368 -10.79 -0.76 -14.92
N ASN A 369 -11.49 0.27 -14.45
CA ASN A 369 -12.36 1.09 -15.28
C ASN A 369 -11.57 2.24 -15.88
N TYR A 370 -11.41 2.27 -17.20
CA TYR A 370 -10.86 3.41 -17.95
C TYR A 370 -11.92 4.18 -18.74
N ILE A 371 -13.19 3.77 -18.68
CA ILE A 371 -14.30 4.44 -19.37
C ILE A 371 -14.79 5.63 -18.53
N GLY A 372 -15.30 5.37 -17.33
CA GLY A 372 -15.96 6.38 -16.49
C GLY A 372 -15.05 7.10 -15.50
N SER A 373 -13.88 6.54 -15.19
CA SER A 373 -12.97 7.05 -14.15
C SER A 373 -12.16 8.29 -14.58
N GLY A 374 -12.01 8.52 -15.89
CA GLY A 374 -11.13 9.55 -16.44
C GLY A 374 -9.64 9.23 -16.30
N LEU A 375 -9.30 7.96 -16.01
CA LEU A 375 -7.93 7.46 -16.04
C LEU A 375 -7.54 7.09 -17.48
N GLU A 376 -6.28 7.29 -17.83
CA GLU A 376 -5.71 6.83 -19.09
C GLU A 376 -4.93 5.52 -18.87
N PRO A 377 -5.08 4.49 -19.73
CA PRO A 377 -4.35 3.22 -19.59
C PRO A 377 -2.84 3.37 -19.51
N SER A 378 -2.26 4.25 -20.33
CA SER A 378 -0.83 4.59 -20.30
C SER A 378 -0.42 5.36 -19.04
N ALA A 379 -1.37 5.98 -18.35
CA ALA A 379 -1.14 6.75 -17.12
C ALA A 379 -1.13 5.87 -15.86
N VAL A 380 -1.74 4.68 -15.88
CA VAL A 380 -1.98 3.87 -14.68
C VAL A 380 -1.61 2.40 -14.89
N ARG A 381 -0.30 2.13 -15.02
CA ARG A 381 0.25 0.79 -14.74
C ARG A 381 0.47 0.65 -13.24
N ALA A 382 -0.63 0.71 -12.48
CA ALA A 382 -0.61 0.64 -11.04
C ALA A 382 -0.19 -0.76 -10.59
N MET A 383 1.05 -0.84 -10.15
CA MET A 383 1.72 -2.06 -9.78
C MET A 383 1.39 -2.42 -8.32
N CYS A 384 0.61 -3.50 -8.17
CA CYS A 384 0.09 -4.04 -6.91
C CYS A 384 -1.05 -3.23 -6.27
N CYS A 385 -2.02 -3.94 -5.69
CA CYS A 385 -3.33 -3.50 -5.19
C CYS A 385 -3.61 -1.98 -5.26
N ARG A 386 -4.39 -1.62 -6.28
CA ARG A 386 -5.40 -0.55 -6.25
C ARG A 386 -4.88 0.91 -6.28
N LEU A 387 -3.64 1.18 -6.67
CA LEU A 387 -3.06 2.54 -6.64
C LEU A 387 -3.59 3.48 -7.75
N ASN A 388 -4.00 4.70 -7.40
CA ASN A 388 -4.33 5.78 -8.35
C ASN A 388 -3.20 6.82 -8.38
N LEU A 389 -2.32 6.76 -9.39
CA LEU A 389 -1.07 7.52 -9.44
C LEU A 389 -1.18 8.83 -10.26
N ASP A 390 -0.70 9.97 -9.73
CA ASP A 390 -0.38 11.15 -10.56
C ASP A 390 1.05 11.02 -11.10
N GLN A 391 1.19 10.62 -12.37
CA GLN A 391 2.48 10.40 -13.01
C GLN A 391 3.39 11.62 -13.04
N ARG A 392 2.87 12.85 -12.93
CA ARG A 392 3.70 14.06 -12.99
C ARG A 392 4.66 14.17 -11.81
N GLU A 393 4.35 13.52 -10.68
CA GLU A 393 5.25 13.44 -9.53
C GLU A 393 6.25 12.29 -9.66
N LEU A 394 5.85 11.15 -10.24
CA LEU A 394 6.73 10.00 -10.51
C LEU A 394 7.76 10.28 -11.60
N MET A 395 7.37 10.94 -12.69
CA MET A 395 8.24 11.30 -13.82
C MET A 395 9.35 12.30 -13.43
N LYS A 396 9.22 12.99 -12.29
CA LYS A 396 10.24 13.91 -11.75
C LYS A 396 11.28 13.21 -10.87
N ARG A 397 11.03 11.96 -10.47
CA ARG A 397 11.91 11.19 -9.59
C ARG A 397 12.78 10.24 -10.42
N PRO A 398 14.03 9.98 -10.02
CA PRO A 398 14.85 8.98 -10.69
C PRO A 398 14.21 7.59 -10.52
N GLY A 399 13.62 7.07 -11.59
CA GLY A 399 13.20 5.69 -11.72
C GLY A 399 14.25 4.85 -12.43
N GLY A 400 14.15 3.52 -12.31
CA GLY A 400 14.92 2.61 -13.15
C GLY A 400 14.74 2.94 -14.63
N MET A 401 15.76 2.64 -15.43
CA MET A 401 15.97 3.06 -16.84
C MET A 401 14.81 2.78 -17.82
N TRP A 402 13.74 2.08 -17.42
CA TRP A 402 12.79 1.44 -18.36
C TRP A 402 11.30 1.75 -18.19
N ALA A 403 10.84 2.32 -17.08
CA ALA A 403 9.50 2.95 -16.91
C ALA A 403 9.26 3.31 -15.43
N PRO A 404 9.00 4.57 -15.06
CA PRO A 404 8.72 4.94 -13.66
C PRO A 404 7.37 4.41 -13.13
N GLY A 405 6.47 3.93 -13.99
CA GLY A 405 5.22 3.25 -13.59
C GLY A 405 5.39 1.77 -13.21
N ASP A 406 6.34 1.07 -13.82
CA ASP A 406 6.51 -0.39 -13.66
C ASP A 406 7.60 -0.70 -12.61
N SER A 407 7.47 -0.18 -11.39
CA SER A 407 8.33 -0.48 -10.21
C SER A 407 7.82 0.26 -8.97
N THR A 408 6.49 0.38 -8.85
CA THR A 408 5.85 1.04 -7.71
C THR A 408 5.27 0.01 -6.76
N GLY A 409 5.01 0.46 -5.54
CA GLY A 409 4.49 -0.37 -4.47
C GLY A 409 4.37 0.47 -3.21
N SER A 410 4.33 -0.19 -2.07
CA SER A 410 4.34 0.48 -0.78
C SER A 410 5.46 -0.04 0.11
N ILE A 411 6.12 0.88 0.81
CA ILE A 411 7.14 0.53 1.80
C ILE A 411 6.48 -0.04 3.08
N GLY A 412 5.23 0.36 3.34
CA GLY A 412 4.49 0.02 4.54
C GLY A 412 3.13 0.70 4.57
N VAL A 413 2.21 0.08 5.30
CA VAL A 413 0.85 0.59 5.51
C VAL A 413 0.62 0.82 7.00
N VAL A 414 0.01 1.95 7.33
CA VAL A 414 -0.50 2.23 8.67
C VAL A 414 -1.96 2.66 8.58
N THR A 415 -2.86 1.95 9.27
CA THR A 415 -4.29 2.30 9.32
C THR A 415 -4.60 3.05 10.61
N VAL A 416 -5.28 4.19 10.49
CA VAL A 416 -5.76 4.99 11.62
C VAL A 416 -7.16 4.53 12.04
N ASN A 417 -7.37 4.38 13.35
CA ASN A 417 -8.68 4.07 13.93
C ASN A 417 -9.53 5.35 14.03
N ILE A 418 -10.35 5.61 13.00
CA ILE A 418 -11.16 6.83 12.93
C ILE A 418 -12.32 6.77 13.92
N ASN A 419 -12.86 5.58 14.19
CA ASN A 419 -13.95 5.39 15.15
C ASN A 419 -13.59 5.94 16.53
N ARG A 420 -12.44 5.53 17.06
CA ARG A 420 -11.97 5.99 18.37
C ARG A 420 -11.69 7.49 18.42
N ILE A 421 -11.04 8.01 17.38
CA ILE A 421 -10.73 9.45 17.29
C ILE A 421 -12.02 10.28 17.26
N ALA A 422 -13.05 9.81 16.56
CA ALA A 422 -14.34 10.47 16.47
C ALA A 422 -15.12 10.40 17.80
N TYR A 423 -15.14 9.23 18.46
CA TYR A 423 -15.79 9.06 19.76
C TYR A 423 -15.20 9.96 20.85
N GLU A 424 -13.87 10.13 20.89
CA GLU A 424 -13.21 10.97 21.89
C GLU A 424 -13.34 12.48 21.63
N ALA A 425 -13.68 12.89 20.41
CA ALA A 425 -13.65 14.29 20.02
C ALA A 425 -14.94 15.03 20.42
N LYS A 426 -14.81 16.18 21.07
CA LYS A 426 -15.97 17.02 21.45
C LYS A 426 -16.34 18.05 20.38
N SER A 427 -15.50 18.23 19.37
CA SER A 427 -15.69 19.20 18.30
C SER A 427 -14.91 18.83 17.06
N LYS A 428 -15.29 19.40 15.90
CA LYS A 428 -14.61 19.13 14.62
C LYS A 428 -13.14 19.51 14.68
N LYS A 429 -12.83 20.61 15.38
CA LYS A 429 -11.45 21.08 15.57
C LYS A 429 -10.62 20.07 16.39
N GLU A 430 -11.21 19.49 17.43
CA GLU A 430 -10.55 18.47 18.24
C GLU A 430 -10.35 17.17 17.47
N PHE A 431 -11.37 16.74 16.73
CA PHE A 431 -11.31 15.58 15.83
C PHE A 431 -10.14 15.70 14.84
N LEU A 432 -10.09 16.80 14.08
CA LEU A 432 -9.02 17.03 13.09
C LEU A 432 -7.64 17.13 13.74
N LYS A 433 -7.54 17.72 14.95
CA LYS A 433 -6.28 17.78 15.70
C LYS A 433 -5.79 16.39 16.11
N LYS A 434 -6.67 15.54 16.66
CA LYS A 434 -6.36 14.16 17.04
C LYS A 434 -6.02 13.32 15.81
N LEU A 435 -6.78 13.46 14.72
CA LEU A 435 -6.51 12.80 13.45
C LEU A 435 -5.11 13.14 12.93
N LYS A 436 -4.77 14.43 12.82
CA LYS A 436 -3.43 14.86 12.41
C LYS A 436 -2.33 14.35 13.35
N HIS A 437 -2.59 14.31 14.66
CA HIS A 437 -1.64 13.75 15.62
C HIS A 437 -1.30 12.28 15.33
N TYR A 438 -2.31 11.42 15.13
CA TYR A 438 -2.05 10.01 14.82
C TYR A 438 -1.52 9.80 13.39
N MET A 439 -1.87 10.66 12.44
CA MET A 439 -1.23 10.67 11.12
C MET A 439 0.26 11.03 11.19
N LEU A 440 0.67 11.94 12.09
CA LEU A 440 2.09 12.23 12.33
C LEU A 440 2.83 11.02 12.90
N ILE A 441 2.24 10.30 13.85
CA ILE A 441 2.83 9.07 14.39
C ILE A 441 2.94 8.00 13.28
N ALA A 442 1.91 7.88 12.43
CA ALA A 442 1.94 6.99 11.27
C ALA A 442 3.06 7.37 10.29
N LYS A 443 3.21 8.66 9.95
CA LYS A 443 4.33 9.20 9.16
C LYS A 443 5.67 8.78 9.75
N ASP A 444 5.88 9.05 11.04
CA ASP A 444 7.15 8.75 11.72
C ASP A 444 7.48 7.26 11.66
N SER A 445 6.47 6.38 11.84
CA SER A 445 6.67 4.93 11.71
C SER A 445 7.07 4.50 10.29
N LEU A 446 6.45 5.08 9.27
CA LEU A 446 6.74 4.78 7.86
C LEU A 446 8.12 5.29 7.44
N GLU A 447 8.54 6.46 7.95
CA GLU A 447 9.88 7.00 7.71
C GLU A 447 10.97 6.19 8.40
N ILE A 448 10.73 5.71 9.64
CA ILE A 448 11.63 4.77 10.31
C ILE A 448 11.74 3.47 9.50
N LYS A 449 10.60 2.91 9.08
CA LYS A 449 10.57 1.69 8.25
C LYS A 449 11.33 1.89 6.96
N ARG A 450 11.11 3.00 6.24
CA ARG A 450 11.82 3.30 4.98
C ARG A 450 13.34 3.34 5.17
N LYS A 451 13.82 3.97 6.24
CA LYS A 451 15.26 4.00 6.55
C LYS A 451 15.81 2.61 6.85
N LEU A 452 15.06 1.80 7.61
CA LEU A 452 15.44 0.43 7.94
C LEU A 452 15.50 -0.48 6.70
N VAL A 453 14.45 -0.46 5.88
CA VAL A 453 14.34 -1.30 4.68
C VAL A 453 15.42 -0.93 3.65
N ASN A 454 15.67 0.37 3.42
CA ASN A 454 16.76 0.79 2.53
C ASN A 454 18.13 0.31 3.04
N ARG A 455 18.40 0.48 4.34
CA ARG A 455 19.65 -0.02 4.95
C ARG A 455 19.79 -1.53 4.78
N ASN A 456 18.72 -2.28 5.01
CA ASN A 456 18.72 -3.74 4.84
C ASN A 456 18.98 -4.14 3.38
N MET A 457 18.43 -3.41 2.42
CA MET A 457 18.71 -3.62 0.99
C MET A 457 20.19 -3.36 0.68
N GLU A 458 20.73 -2.23 1.14
CA GLU A 458 22.14 -1.84 0.95
C GLU A 458 23.12 -2.83 1.58
N GLN A 459 22.74 -3.44 2.71
CA GLN A 459 23.52 -4.49 3.39
C GLN A 459 23.37 -5.88 2.76
N GLY A 460 22.56 -6.02 1.69
CA GLY A 460 22.41 -7.26 0.95
C GLY A 460 21.39 -8.24 1.53
N LEU A 461 20.48 -7.80 2.41
CA LEU A 461 19.40 -8.66 2.95
C LEU A 461 18.36 -9.02 1.87
N MET A 462 18.15 -8.15 0.88
CA MET A 462 17.17 -8.30 -0.19
C MET A 462 17.87 -8.21 -1.57
N PRO A 463 18.71 -9.20 -1.92
CA PRO A 463 19.55 -9.14 -3.10
C PRO A 463 18.78 -9.14 -4.42
N TYR A 464 17.65 -9.86 -4.51
CA TYR A 464 16.85 -9.87 -5.73
C TYR A 464 16.12 -8.53 -5.90
N THR A 465 15.56 -7.99 -4.82
CA THR A 465 14.98 -6.64 -4.81
C THR A 465 16.00 -5.60 -5.24
N SER A 466 17.23 -5.67 -4.72
CA SER A 466 18.31 -4.77 -5.14
C SER A 466 18.60 -4.88 -6.64
N ALA A 467 18.62 -6.09 -7.19
CA ALA A 467 18.89 -6.32 -8.62
C ALA A 467 17.78 -5.81 -9.55
N TYR A 468 16.50 -6.00 -9.19
CA TYR A 468 15.36 -5.69 -10.10
C TYR A 468 14.68 -4.37 -9.82
N LEU A 469 14.63 -3.94 -8.55
CA LEU A 469 14.00 -2.68 -8.15
C LEU A 469 15.03 -1.54 -8.08
N GLY A 470 16.22 -1.82 -7.53
CA GLY A 470 17.31 -0.86 -7.33
C GLY A 470 17.06 0.17 -6.22
N THR A 471 15.86 0.74 -6.13
CA THR A 471 15.52 1.77 -5.14
C THR A 471 14.04 1.77 -4.72
N PHE A 472 13.78 2.05 -3.45
CA PHE A 472 12.44 2.28 -2.91
C PHE A 472 11.91 3.72 -3.10
N ASN A 473 12.60 4.58 -3.86
CA ASN A 473 12.20 5.98 -4.07
C ASN A 473 10.81 6.16 -4.71
N ASN A 474 10.35 5.15 -5.45
CA ASN A 474 9.04 5.12 -6.11
C ASN A 474 7.98 4.37 -5.29
N HIS A 475 8.33 3.87 -4.10
CA HIS A 475 7.37 3.22 -3.20
C HIS A 475 6.70 4.24 -2.29
N PHE A 476 5.38 4.10 -2.14
CA PHE A 476 4.55 4.96 -1.28
C PHE A 476 4.71 4.60 0.19
N SER A 477 4.59 5.62 1.04
CA SER A 477 4.28 5.50 2.45
C SER A 477 2.77 5.58 2.60
N THR A 478 2.11 4.46 2.87
CA THR A 478 0.65 4.36 2.82
C THR A 478 0.01 4.62 4.17
N ILE A 479 -0.92 5.58 4.23
CA ILE A 479 -1.78 5.80 5.40
C ILE A 479 -3.21 5.51 4.99
N GLY A 480 -3.86 4.61 5.72
CA GLY A 480 -5.26 4.26 5.51
C GLY A 480 -6.12 4.53 6.73
N LEU A 481 -7.41 4.20 6.62
CA LEU A 481 -8.36 4.31 7.71
C LEU A 481 -9.31 3.12 7.80
N CYS A 482 -9.91 2.94 8.98
CA CYS A 482 -10.98 1.98 9.21
C CYS A 482 -12.00 2.55 10.21
N GLY A 483 -13.27 2.16 10.05
CA GLY A 483 -14.36 2.51 10.96
C GLY A 483 -15.02 3.86 10.72
N MET A 484 -15.05 4.37 9.48
CA MET A 484 -15.71 5.66 9.21
C MET A 484 -17.22 5.61 9.47
N ASN A 485 -17.87 4.48 9.20
CA ASN A 485 -19.29 4.32 9.50
C ASN A 485 -19.58 4.50 10.99
N GLU A 486 -18.85 3.78 11.84
CA GLU A 486 -19.02 3.83 13.29
C GLU A 486 -18.58 5.20 13.83
N ALA A 487 -17.56 5.82 13.24
CA ALA A 487 -17.16 7.19 13.53
C ALA A 487 -18.30 8.19 13.28
N CYS A 488 -19.06 8.03 12.19
CA CYS A 488 -20.24 8.85 11.94
C CYS A 488 -21.27 8.65 13.07
N VAL A 489 -21.62 7.41 13.39
CA VAL A 489 -22.61 7.14 14.45
C VAL A 489 -22.19 7.74 15.79
N ASN A 490 -20.93 7.53 16.20
CA ASN A 490 -20.42 8.02 17.49
C ASN A 490 -20.30 9.55 17.57
N TYR A 491 -19.97 10.23 16.47
CA TYR A 491 -19.68 11.67 16.50
C TYR A 491 -20.83 12.56 16.01
N ILE A 492 -21.57 12.13 14.98
CA ILE A 492 -22.70 12.89 14.41
C ILE A 492 -24.07 12.35 14.81
N GLY A 493 -24.17 11.11 15.30
CA GLY A 493 -25.43 10.43 15.65
C GLY A 493 -26.19 9.82 14.47
N GLU A 494 -25.59 9.83 13.27
CA GLU A 494 -26.12 9.25 12.03
C GLU A 494 -25.00 8.42 11.38
N ASP A 495 -25.35 7.38 10.62
CA ASP A 495 -24.36 6.56 9.92
C ASP A 495 -23.82 7.23 8.64
N ILE A 496 -22.86 6.60 7.97
CA ILE A 496 -22.24 7.16 6.76
C ILE A 496 -23.22 7.33 5.58
N SER A 497 -24.32 6.56 5.54
CA SER A 497 -25.29 6.59 4.45
C SER A 497 -26.11 7.89 4.43
N SER A 498 -26.22 8.56 5.58
CA SER A 498 -26.87 9.86 5.69
C SER A 498 -26.12 10.95 4.90
N LYS A 499 -26.82 12.01 4.48
CA LYS A 499 -26.16 13.17 3.82
C LYS A 499 -25.09 13.81 4.71
N ARG A 500 -25.32 13.83 6.03
CA ARG A 500 -24.36 14.37 7.01
C ARG A 500 -23.16 13.44 7.19
N GLY A 501 -23.39 12.12 7.23
CA GLY A 501 -22.36 11.08 7.30
C GLY A 501 -21.47 11.07 6.06
N LYS A 502 -22.05 11.01 4.86
CA LYS A 502 -21.31 11.11 3.60
C LYS A 502 -20.46 12.38 3.55
N LYS A 503 -21.02 13.52 3.96
CA LYS A 503 -20.27 14.78 4.04
C LYS A 503 -19.12 14.72 5.05
N PHE A 504 -19.33 14.13 6.22
CA PHE A 504 -18.27 13.97 7.22
C PHE A 504 -17.13 13.08 6.72
N ALA A 505 -17.46 11.98 6.02
CA ALA A 505 -16.48 11.11 5.39
C ALA A 505 -15.66 11.84 4.32
N VAL A 506 -16.31 12.55 3.39
CA VAL A 506 -15.65 13.36 2.35
C VAL A 506 -14.75 14.43 2.95
N ASP A 507 -15.27 15.24 3.89
CA ASP A 507 -14.49 16.28 4.58
C ASP A 507 -13.25 15.69 5.29
N THR A 508 -13.37 14.47 5.84
CA THR A 508 -12.26 13.79 6.52
C THR A 508 -11.21 13.29 5.53
N LEU A 509 -11.63 12.65 4.43
CA LEU A 509 -10.71 12.18 3.39
C LEU A 509 -9.96 13.35 2.75
N ASP A 510 -10.65 14.46 2.42
CA ASP A 510 -10.01 15.66 1.88
C ASP A 510 -8.99 16.24 2.87
N TYR A 511 -9.32 16.30 4.15
CA TYR A 511 -8.36 16.72 5.18
C TYR A 511 -7.14 15.80 5.25
N MET A 512 -7.34 14.48 5.24
CA MET A 512 -6.23 13.53 5.24
C MET A 512 -5.34 13.73 4.02
N ARG A 513 -5.91 13.94 2.82
CA ARG A 513 -5.13 14.20 1.60
C ARG A 513 -4.28 15.46 1.71
N GLU A 514 -4.80 16.55 2.27
CA GLU A 514 -3.99 17.76 2.50
C GLU A 514 -2.84 17.49 3.47
N VAL A 515 -3.09 16.74 4.56
CA VAL A 515 -2.02 16.35 5.50
C VAL A 515 -0.97 15.47 4.82
N LEU A 516 -1.37 14.54 3.95
CA LEU A 516 -0.43 13.71 3.20
C LEU A 516 0.43 14.54 2.24
N LYS A 517 -0.14 15.56 1.59
CA LYS A 517 0.64 16.50 0.75
C LYS A 517 1.69 17.23 1.58
N GLU A 518 1.32 17.73 2.77
CA GLU A 518 2.29 18.32 3.70
C GLU A 518 3.44 17.34 4.01
N PHE A 519 3.13 16.05 4.23
CA PHE A 519 4.14 15.03 4.50
C PHE A 519 5.05 14.77 3.29
N GLN A 520 4.50 14.75 2.07
CA GLN A 520 5.30 14.61 0.85
C GLN A 520 6.26 15.79 0.68
N GLU A 521 5.79 17.01 0.92
CA GLU A 521 6.60 18.23 0.84
C GLU A 521 7.71 18.26 1.91
N GLU A 522 7.39 17.84 3.14
CA GLU A 522 8.33 17.81 4.26
C GLU A 522 9.42 16.74 4.10
N THR A 523 9.03 15.53 3.71
CA THR A 523 9.93 14.36 3.70
C THR A 523 10.59 14.13 2.35
N GLY A 524 10.02 14.66 1.27
CA GLY A 524 10.39 14.31 -0.10
C GLY A 524 9.95 12.90 -0.52
N ASN A 525 9.24 12.13 0.30
CA ASN A 525 8.76 10.79 -0.03
C ASN A 525 7.32 10.82 -0.59
N LEU A 526 6.93 9.76 -1.30
CA LEU A 526 5.57 9.60 -1.82
C LEU A 526 4.64 9.10 -0.71
N TYR A 527 3.45 9.68 -0.61
CA TYR A 527 2.39 9.29 0.33
C TYR A 527 1.07 9.12 -0.41
N ASN A 528 0.27 8.15 0.02
CA ASN A 528 -1.06 7.93 -0.53
C ASN A 528 -2.07 7.55 0.55
N LEU A 529 -3.34 7.76 0.20
CA LEU A 529 -4.49 7.45 1.05
C LEU A 529 -5.14 6.15 0.60
N GLU A 530 -5.24 5.16 1.47
CA GLU A 530 -5.78 3.84 1.15
C GLU A 530 -7.09 3.52 1.90
N ALA A 531 -8.03 2.91 1.18
CA ALA A 531 -9.18 2.21 1.74
C ALA A 531 -8.74 0.82 2.24
N SER A 532 -8.18 0.79 3.45
CA SER A 532 -7.57 -0.42 4.01
C SER A 532 -8.55 -1.61 4.01
N PRO A 533 -8.18 -2.78 3.46
CA PRO A 533 -9.00 -4.00 3.51
C PRO A 533 -9.28 -4.48 4.94
N ALA A 534 -8.44 -4.11 5.90
CA ALA A 534 -8.64 -4.27 7.34
C ALA A 534 -9.12 -5.69 7.75
N GLU A 535 -8.53 -6.75 7.18
CA GLU A 535 -8.91 -8.16 7.43
C GLU A 535 -8.94 -8.47 8.92
N SER A 536 -7.81 -8.32 9.61
CA SER A 536 -7.70 -8.46 11.06
C SER A 536 -7.88 -7.14 11.81
N THR A 537 -7.50 -6.03 11.19
CA THR A 537 -7.51 -4.69 11.80
C THR A 537 -8.90 -4.27 12.23
N SER A 538 -9.93 -4.57 11.43
CA SER A 538 -11.34 -4.26 11.72
C SER A 538 -11.80 -4.87 13.05
N TYR A 539 -11.60 -6.18 13.22
CA TYR A 539 -11.93 -6.89 14.46
C TYR A 539 -11.08 -6.40 15.65
N ARG A 540 -9.77 -6.25 15.43
CA ARG A 540 -8.82 -5.80 16.47
C ARG A 540 -9.17 -4.42 17.02
N PHE A 541 -9.53 -3.47 16.15
CA PHE A 541 -9.94 -2.13 16.55
C PHE A 541 -11.23 -2.16 17.35
N ALA A 542 -12.28 -2.84 16.86
CA ALA A 542 -13.55 -2.94 17.59
C ALA A 542 -13.39 -3.55 18.98
N LYS A 543 -12.62 -4.64 19.10
CA LYS A 543 -12.33 -5.28 20.39
C LYS A 543 -11.63 -4.31 21.35
N LYS A 544 -10.58 -3.63 20.88
CA LYS A 544 -9.82 -2.67 21.71
C LYS A 544 -10.61 -1.41 22.04
N ASP A 545 -11.49 -0.97 21.13
CA ASP A 545 -12.41 0.15 21.35
C ASP A 545 -13.30 -0.16 22.56
N LEU A 546 -13.92 -1.33 22.58
CA LEU A 546 -14.81 -1.76 23.67
C LEU A 546 -14.09 -2.03 25.00
N GLU A 547 -12.87 -2.57 24.95
CA GLU A 547 -12.03 -2.74 26.15
C GLU A 547 -11.74 -1.40 26.84
N MET A 548 -11.55 -0.33 26.06
CA MET A 548 -11.21 1.00 26.58
C MET A 548 -12.44 1.86 26.87
N TYR A 549 -13.48 1.73 26.05
CA TYR A 549 -14.70 2.52 26.10
C TYR A 549 -15.93 1.61 25.99
N PRO A 550 -16.50 1.13 27.09
CA PRO A 550 -17.62 0.18 27.07
C PRO A 550 -18.90 0.67 26.36
N HIS A 551 -19.01 1.97 26.10
CA HIS A 551 -20.17 2.61 25.47
C HIS A 551 -19.89 3.15 24.06
N ILE A 552 -18.71 2.88 23.48
CA ILE A 552 -18.44 3.23 22.08
C ILE A 552 -19.27 2.34 21.16
N TYR A 553 -19.90 2.93 20.15
CA TYR A 553 -20.59 2.15 19.13
C TYR A 553 -19.57 1.47 18.21
N VAL A 554 -19.83 0.19 17.91
CA VAL A 554 -19.13 -0.63 16.91
C VAL A 554 -20.19 -1.52 16.22
N SER A 555 -19.91 -1.98 15.00
CA SER A 555 -20.82 -2.89 14.28
C SER A 555 -20.66 -4.34 14.74
N GLY A 556 -21.60 -5.19 14.32
CA GLY A 556 -21.66 -6.60 14.70
C GLY A 556 -22.62 -6.85 15.86
N ASP A 557 -23.42 -7.91 15.77
CA ASP A 557 -24.35 -8.35 16.80
C ASP A 557 -23.67 -9.31 17.78
N GLU A 558 -23.25 -10.50 17.33
CA GLU A 558 -22.59 -11.52 18.16
C GLU A 558 -21.12 -11.19 18.37
N GLU A 559 -20.38 -10.95 17.27
CA GLU A 559 -18.97 -10.57 17.28
C GLU A 559 -18.78 -9.16 16.75
N LYS A 560 -17.85 -8.39 17.33
CA LYS A 560 -17.76 -6.95 17.04
C LYS A 560 -16.71 -6.64 15.99
N TYR A 561 -17.03 -5.75 15.05
CA TYR A 561 -16.11 -5.32 14.00
C TYR A 561 -16.34 -3.84 13.63
N LEU A 562 -15.36 -3.24 12.95
CA LEU A 562 -15.50 -1.93 12.33
C LEU A 562 -15.71 -2.06 10.83
N THR A 563 -16.60 -1.25 10.25
CA THR A 563 -16.79 -1.26 8.80
C THR A 563 -15.50 -0.84 8.09
N ASN A 564 -15.14 -1.58 7.04
CA ASN A 564 -13.90 -1.34 6.30
C ASN A 564 -13.86 0.07 5.72
N SER A 565 -12.79 0.81 5.99
CA SER A 565 -12.53 2.15 5.41
C SER A 565 -13.74 3.10 5.49
N THR A 566 -14.34 3.43 4.34
CA THR A 566 -15.53 4.28 4.15
C THR A 566 -16.65 3.54 3.41
N GLN A 567 -16.67 2.21 3.50
CA GLN A 567 -17.75 1.42 2.92
C GLN A 567 -19.08 1.73 3.64
N LEU A 568 -20.19 1.44 2.96
CA LEU A 568 -21.51 1.44 3.58
C LEU A 568 -21.59 0.34 4.65
N PRO A 569 -22.49 0.48 5.66
CA PRO A 569 -22.81 -0.62 6.56
C PRO A 569 -23.21 -1.86 5.76
N VAL A 570 -22.75 -3.03 6.17
CA VAL A 570 -22.91 -4.25 5.36
C VAL A 570 -24.37 -4.68 5.21
N GLY A 571 -25.24 -4.32 6.16
CA GLY A 571 -26.68 -4.56 6.12
C GLY A 571 -27.52 -3.42 5.55
N TYR A 572 -26.91 -2.40 4.93
CA TYR A 572 -27.59 -1.14 4.58
C TYR A 572 -28.65 -1.27 3.48
N THR A 573 -28.29 -1.74 2.29
CA THR A 573 -29.17 -1.74 1.13
C THR A 573 -28.93 -2.93 0.21
N GLU A 574 -29.99 -3.38 -0.43
CA GLU A 574 -29.98 -4.38 -1.52
C GLU A 574 -29.96 -3.70 -2.91
N ASP A 575 -30.14 -2.37 -2.96
CA ASP A 575 -30.09 -1.56 -4.19
C ASP A 575 -28.64 -1.22 -4.55
N LEU A 576 -28.12 -1.89 -5.57
CA LEU A 576 -26.77 -1.68 -6.07
C LEU A 576 -26.54 -0.25 -6.58
N PHE A 577 -27.49 0.33 -7.31
CA PHE A 577 -27.29 1.66 -7.91
C PHE A 577 -27.27 2.75 -6.85
N ALA A 578 -28.09 2.63 -5.80
CA ALA A 578 -28.02 3.51 -4.65
C ALA A 578 -26.64 3.41 -3.94
N ALA A 579 -26.11 2.20 -3.79
CA ALA A 579 -24.77 2.00 -3.22
C ALA A 579 -23.66 2.58 -4.10
N LEU A 580 -23.73 2.38 -5.41
CA LEU A 580 -22.78 2.93 -6.40
C LEU A 580 -22.82 4.47 -6.41
N GLU A 581 -24.00 5.09 -6.43
CA GLU A 581 -24.17 6.54 -6.38
C GLU A 581 -23.56 7.12 -5.09
N HIS A 582 -23.80 6.46 -3.96
CA HIS A 582 -23.20 6.86 -2.68
C HIS A 582 -21.68 6.79 -2.73
N GLN A 583 -21.13 5.65 -3.17
CA GLN A 583 -19.69 5.33 -3.09
C GLN A 583 -18.85 6.00 -4.19
N SER A 584 -19.42 6.31 -5.35
CA SER A 584 -18.69 6.88 -6.50
C SER A 584 -17.89 8.14 -6.13
N ASP A 585 -18.47 9.06 -5.35
CA ASP A 585 -17.76 10.30 -4.95
C ASP A 585 -16.69 10.04 -3.89
N ILE A 586 -16.89 9.06 -3.02
CA ILE A 586 -15.99 8.76 -1.89
C ILE A 586 -14.75 8.01 -2.40
N GLN A 587 -14.97 6.98 -3.22
CA GLN A 587 -13.90 6.08 -3.65
C GLN A 587 -12.86 6.80 -4.51
N ASN A 588 -13.25 7.87 -5.22
CA ASN A 588 -12.33 8.72 -5.99
C ASN A 588 -11.40 9.61 -5.16
N LEU A 589 -11.66 9.76 -3.86
CA LEU A 589 -10.79 10.53 -2.98
C LEU A 589 -9.56 9.74 -2.55
N TYR A 590 -9.58 8.41 -2.68
CA TYR A 590 -8.41 7.58 -2.44
C TYR A 590 -7.40 7.75 -3.57
N THR A 591 -6.18 8.13 -3.19
CA THR A 591 -5.01 8.20 -4.09
C THR A 591 -4.18 6.92 -4.05
N GLY A 592 -4.45 6.05 -3.08
CA GLY A 592 -3.96 4.68 -2.99
C GLY A 592 -5.09 3.69 -3.23
N GLY A 593 -5.02 2.56 -2.54
CA GLY A 593 -5.91 1.45 -2.78
C GLY A 593 -7.40 1.71 -2.54
N THR A 594 -8.25 1.57 -3.57
CA THR A 594 -9.72 1.54 -3.45
C THR A 594 -10.35 0.38 -4.25
N MET A 595 -11.49 -0.13 -3.78
CA MET A 595 -12.27 -1.18 -4.45
C MET A 595 -13.74 -1.12 -4.03
N PHE A 596 -14.64 -1.26 -5.01
CA PHE A 596 -16.06 -1.49 -4.77
C PHE A 596 -16.41 -2.95 -5.10
N HIS A 597 -17.00 -3.66 -4.12
CA HIS A 597 -17.42 -5.04 -4.30
C HIS A 597 -18.94 -5.10 -4.50
N THR A 598 -19.37 -5.59 -5.66
CA THR A 598 -20.77 -5.91 -5.95
C THR A 598 -21.08 -7.30 -5.39
N PHE A 599 -21.41 -7.37 -4.09
CA PHE A 599 -21.75 -8.62 -3.41
C PHE A 599 -23.10 -9.17 -3.88
N LEU A 600 -23.11 -10.40 -4.38
CA LEU A 600 -24.28 -11.13 -4.85
C LEU A 600 -24.49 -12.39 -3.99
N GLY A 601 -25.75 -12.79 -3.80
CA GLY A 601 -26.08 -14.00 -3.05
C GLY A 601 -25.65 -15.29 -3.75
N GLU A 602 -25.70 -15.31 -5.08
CA GLU A 602 -25.34 -16.45 -5.91
C GLU A 602 -24.85 -15.99 -7.28
N GLU A 603 -24.45 -16.95 -8.12
CA GLU A 603 -24.06 -16.65 -9.50
C GLU A 603 -25.23 -16.09 -10.32
N MET A 604 -24.89 -15.21 -11.26
CA MET A 604 -25.82 -14.67 -12.26
C MET A 604 -25.53 -15.24 -13.64
N GLU A 605 -26.39 -14.96 -14.62
CA GLU A 605 -26.12 -15.30 -16.02
C GLU A 605 -25.00 -14.43 -16.60
N GLY A 606 -24.13 -15.00 -17.44
CA GLY A 606 -22.98 -14.30 -18.01
C GLY A 606 -23.36 -13.07 -18.84
N ASP A 607 -24.44 -13.14 -19.62
CA ASP A 607 -24.91 -11.97 -20.39
C ASP A 607 -25.45 -10.85 -19.48
N SER A 608 -26.13 -11.19 -18.38
CA SER A 608 -26.55 -10.22 -17.37
C SER A 608 -25.35 -9.60 -16.64
N CYS A 609 -24.32 -10.41 -16.35
CA CYS A 609 -23.07 -9.95 -15.76
C CYS A 609 -22.35 -8.94 -16.66
N LYS A 610 -22.24 -9.24 -17.96
CA LYS A 610 -21.69 -8.34 -18.97
C LYS A 610 -22.40 -6.98 -18.97
N GLU A 611 -23.73 -6.99 -19.01
CA GLU A 611 -24.52 -5.76 -19.02
C GLU A 611 -24.36 -4.96 -17.73
N LEU A 612 -24.27 -5.63 -16.59
CA LEU A 612 -24.01 -4.98 -15.31
C LEU A 612 -22.62 -4.33 -15.27
N VAL A 613 -21.57 -5.07 -15.65
CA VAL A 613 -20.19 -4.55 -15.69
C VAL A 613 -20.11 -3.34 -16.61
N ARG A 614 -20.74 -3.39 -17.79
CA ARG A 614 -20.84 -2.26 -18.72
C ARG A 614 -21.52 -1.06 -18.08
N LYS A 615 -22.69 -1.25 -17.46
CA LYS A 615 -23.42 -0.17 -16.77
C LYS A 615 -22.59 0.46 -15.65
N ILE A 616 -21.86 -0.33 -14.86
CA ILE A 616 -20.98 0.19 -13.80
C ILE A 616 -19.84 1.00 -14.42
N ALA A 617 -19.17 0.46 -15.45
CA ALA A 617 -18.03 1.10 -16.08
C ALA A 617 -18.39 2.45 -16.73
N GLU A 618 -19.54 2.52 -17.41
CA GLU A 618 -20.00 3.70 -18.13
C GLU A 618 -20.62 4.78 -17.22
N ASN A 619 -21.35 4.39 -16.17
CA ASN A 619 -22.15 5.33 -15.36
C ASN A 619 -21.50 5.74 -14.04
N THR A 620 -20.39 5.11 -13.66
CA THR A 620 -19.70 5.44 -12.40
C THR A 620 -18.28 5.91 -12.67
N LYS A 621 -17.75 6.66 -11.71
CA LYS A 621 -16.34 7.07 -11.72
C LYS A 621 -15.48 6.12 -10.90
N LEU A 622 -15.97 4.92 -10.58
CA LEU A 622 -15.20 3.97 -9.78
C LEU A 622 -13.98 3.53 -10.57
N PRO A 623 -12.76 3.66 -10.02
CA PRO A 623 -11.54 3.24 -10.71
C PRO A 623 -11.43 1.73 -10.79
N TYR A 624 -11.99 1.02 -9.80
CA TYR A 624 -11.77 -0.41 -9.60
C TYR A 624 -12.99 -1.06 -8.94
N PHE A 625 -13.50 -2.13 -9.53
CA PHE A 625 -14.67 -2.84 -9.01
C PHE A 625 -14.64 -4.34 -9.34
N SER A 626 -15.52 -5.10 -8.68
CA SER A 626 -15.71 -6.51 -8.95
C SER A 626 -17.14 -6.99 -8.76
N ILE A 627 -17.48 -8.10 -9.41
CA ILE A 627 -18.65 -8.92 -9.09
C ILE A 627 -18.23 -9.99 -8.08
N THR A 628 -19.05 -10.22 -7.05
CA THR A 628 -18.72 -11.11 -5.93
C THR A 628 -19.92 -12.03 -5.61
N PRO A 629 -20.13 -13.13 -6.35
CA PRO A 629 -21.10 -14.15 -5.97
C PRO A 629 -20.61 -14.96 -4.77
N THR A 630 -21.57 -15.50 -4.01
CA THR A 630 -21.32 -16.55 -3.01
C THR A 630 -21.68 -17.89 -3.64
N PHE A 631 -20.83 -18.89 -3.42
CA PHE A 631 -21.02 -20.24 -3.94
C PHE A 631 -20.44 -21.26 -2.97
N SER A 632 -20.82 -22.52 -3.15
CA SER A 632 -20.40 -23.62 -2.29
C SER A 632 -19.66 -24.68 -3.10
N VAL A 633 -18.77 -25.44 -2.46
CA VAL A 633 -18.06 -26.54 -3.11
C VAL A 633 -18.17 -27.80 -2.28
N CYS A 634 -18.77 -28.83 -2.85
CA CYS A 634 -18.74 -30.19 -2.32
C CYS A 634 -17.41 -30.86 -2.70
N LYS A 635 -16.84 -31.63 -1.76
CA LYS A 635 -15.61 -32.38 -1.98
C LYS A 635 -15.73 -33.41 -3.11
N ASP A 636 -16.93 -33.95 -3.32
CA ASP A 636 -17.21 -35.06 -4.23
C ASP A 636 -17.94 -34.59 -5.50
N HIS A 637 -18.90 -33.66 -5.37
CA HIS A 637 -19.72 -33.16 -6.49
C HIS A 637 -19.29 -31.80 -7.05
N GLY A 638 -18.31 -31.13 -6.44
CA GLY A 638 -17.75 -29.88 -6.95
C GLY A 638 -18.64 -28.67 -6.70
N TYR A 639 -18.69 -27.76 -7.66
CA TYR A 639 -19.33 -26.44 -7.55
C TYR A 639 -20.85 -26.53 -7.35
N ILE A 640 -21.37 -25.75 -6.41
CA ILE A 640 -22.79 -25.62 -6.07
C ILE A 640 -23.13 -24.12 -6.05
N LYS A 641 -24.21 -23.76 -6.73
CA LYS A 641 -24.70 -22.38 -6.79
C LYS A 641 -25.19 -21.92 -5.41
N GLY A 642 -24.78 -20.73 -5.01
CA GLY A 642 -25.24 -20.12 -3.76
C GLY A 642 -24.61 -20.68 -2.49
N GLN A 643 -25.16 -20.25 -1.35
CA GLN A 643 -24.68 -20.62 -0.02
C GLN A 643 -25.43 -21.85 0.51
N GLU A 644 -24.87 -23.03 0.28
CA GLU A 644 -25.45 -24.32 0.68
C GLU A 644 -24.54 -24.98 1.70
N ALA A 645 -24.96 -25.07 2.97
CA ALA A 645 -24.13 -25.65 4.03
C ALA A 645 -23.89 -27.16 3.85
N GLU A 646 -24.85 -27.85 3.25
CA GLU A 646 -24.83 -29.27 2.94
C GLU A 646 -25.02 -29.49 1.44
N CYS A 647 -24.32 -30.46 0.87
CA CYS A 647 -24.43 -30.78 -0.54
C CYS A 647 -25.81 -31.37 -0.84
N PRO A 648 -26.58 -30.82 -1.81
CA PRO A 648 -27.92 -31.32 -2.13
C PRO A 648 -27.92 -32.75 -2.69
N GLU A 649 -26.76 -33.26 -3.15
CA GLU A 649 -26.62 -34.59 -3.74
C GLU A 649 -26.19 -35.67 -2.72
N CYS A 650 -25.26 -35.39 -1.80
CA CYS A 650 -24.79 -36.38 -0.81
C CYS A 650 -25.03 -36.03 0.66
N GLY A 651 -25.49 -34.82 0.98
CA GLY A 651 -25.67 -34.35 2.36
C GLY A 651 -24.36 -34.05 3.11
N ASN A 652 -23.19 -34.13 2.45
CA ASN A 652 -21.91 -33.78 3.07
C ASN A 652 -21.78 -32.26 3.25
N GLU A 653 -21.09 -31.83 4.31
CA GLU A 653 -20.73 -30.42 4.53
C GLU A 653 -19.95 -29.85 3.33
N THR A 654 -20.30 -28.63 2.90
CA THR A 654 -19.63 -27.94 1.79
C THR A 654 -18.61 -26.91 2.28
N GLU A 655 -17.71 -26.51 1.38
CA GLU A 655 -16.91 -25.31 1.55
C GLU A 655 -17.66 -24.11 0.94
N ILE A 656 -18.20 -23.20 1.76
CA ILE A 656 -18.79 -21.94 1.29
C ILE A 656 -17.67 -20.95 0.96
N TYR A 657 -17.59 -20.48 -0.28
CA TYR A 657 -16.64 -19.48 -0.75
C TYR A 657 -17.31 -18.12 -0.92
N SER A 658 -16.63 -17.08 -0.44
CA SER A 658 -16.95 -15.70 -0.77
C SER A 658 -15.70 -14.83 -0.69
N ARG A 659 -15.79 -13.61 -1.23
CA ARG A 659 -14.77 -12.58 -1.05
C ARG A 659 -15.29 -11.61 -0.02
N ILE A 660 -14.58 -11.45 1.11
CA ILE A 660 -15.00 -10.51 2.16
C ILE A 660 -14.24 -9.18 2.03
N VAL A 661 -12.90 -9.22 1.95
CA VAL A 661 -12.06 -8.00 1.92
C VAL A 661 -11.31 -7.75 0.59
N GLY A 662 -11.29 -8.73 -0.31
CA GLY A 662 -10.62 -8.57 -1.59
C GLY A 662 -9.94 -9.79 -2.22
N TYR A 663 -10.22 -11.03 -1.80
CA TYR A 663 -9.88 -12.28 -2.50
C TYR A 663 -10.80 -13.42 -2.00
N PHE A 664 -10.86 -14.54 -2.73
CA PHE A 664 -11.71 -15.69 -2.38
C PHE A 664 -11.03 -16.65 -1.41
N ARG A 665 -11.74 -16.95 -0.31
CA ARG A 665 -11.41 -18.02 0.63
C ARG A 665 -12.69 -18.66 1.16
N PRO A 666 -12.62 -19.93 1.62
CA PRO A 666 -13.70 -20.51 2.39
C PRO A 666 -14.06 -19.61 3.58
N VAL A 667 -15.35 -19.33 3.79
CA VAL A 667 -15.86 -18.45 4.87
C VAL A 667 -15.33 -18.91 6.23
N LYS A 668 -15.18 -20.23 6.43
CA LYS A 668 -14.63 -20.83 7.65
C LYS A 668 -13.18 -20.41 7.98
N ASN A 669 -12.39 -19.99 7.00
CA ASN A 669 -10.99 -19.60 7.18
C ASN A 669 -10.81 -18.14 7.65
N TRP A 670 -11.86 -17.32 7.58
CA TRP A 670 -11.79 -15.93 8.02
C TRP A 670 -11.83 -15.83 9.55
N ASN A 671 -11.32 -14.73 10.10
CA ASN A 671 -11.46 -14.43 11.53
C ASN A 671 -12.92 -14.19 11.91
N VAL A 672 -13.21 -14.27 13.22
CA VAL A 672 -14.57 -14.19 13.75
C VAL A 672 -15.29 -12.88 13.40
N GLY A 673 -14.59 -11.74 13.40
CA GLY A 673 -15.19 -10.46 13.01
C GLY A 673 -15.59 -10.41 11.54
N LYS A 674 -14.79 -10.99 10.64
CA LYS A 674 -15.13 -11.09 9.22
C LYS A 674 -16.23 -12.11 8.92
N LYS A 675 -16.35 -13.15 9.74
CA LYS A 675 -17.51 -14.07 9.68
C LYS A 675 -18.80 -13.36 10.06
N GLU A 676 -18.78 -12.52 11.10
CA GLU A 676 -19.96 -11.72 11.47
C GLU A 676 -20.29 -10.68 10.40
N GLU A 677 -19.28 -9.98 9.87
CA GLU A 677 -19.47 -9.04 8.76
C GLU A 677 -20.11 -9.73 7.54
N PHE A 678 -19.75 -10.98 7.25
CA PHE A 678 -20.36 -11.76 6.18
C PHE A 678 -21.82 -12.16 6.50
N LYS A 679 -22.08 -12.60 7.73
CA LYS A 679 -23.41 -13.02 8.20
C LYS A 679 -24.44 -11.89 8.15
N GLU A 680 -24.05 -10.67 8.50
CA GLU A 680 -24.94 -9.50 8.51
C GLU A 680 -25.13 -8.85 7.13
N ARG A 681 -24.32 -9.26 6.14
CA ARG A 681 -24.28 -8.60 4.85
C ARG A 681 -25.56 -8.84 4.06
N LYS A 682 -26.19 -7.75 3.63
CA LYS A 682 -27.18 -7.80 2.56
C LYS A 682 -26.48 -7.81 1.20
N THR A 683 -26.87 -8.77 0.37
CA THR A 683 -26.38 -8.88 -1.01
C THR A 683 -27.27 -8.05 -1.94
N TYR A 684 -26.69 -7.59 -3.05
CA TYR A 684 -27.45 -6.82 -4.03
C TYR A 684 -28.33 -7.75 -4.85
N LEU A 685 -29.61 -7.39 -5.00
CA LEU A 685 -30.59 -8.20 -5.71
C LEU A 685 -30.53 -7.98 -7.22
N ALA A 686 -30.53 -9.05 -8.00
CA ALA A 686 -30.49 -9.00 -9.46
C ALA A 686 -31.66 -8.22 -10.08
N GLU A 687 -32.83 -8.25 -9.45
CA GLU A 687 -34.05 -7.54 -9.87
C GLU A 687 -33.85 -6.01 -9.88
N THR A 688 -33.09 -5.49 -8.92
CA THR A 688 -32.76 -4.05 -8.86
C THR A 688 -31.74 -3.62 -9.92
N MET A 689 -31.09 -4.57 -10.62
CA MET A 689 -30.04 -4.32 -11.60
C MET A 689 -30.57 -4.08 -13.03
N ILE A 690 -31.85 -4.44 -13.27
CA ILE A 690 -32.48 -4.39 -14.59
C ILE A 690 -33.44 -3.20 -14.73
N GLU A 691 -34.16 -2.81 -13.67
CA GLU A 691 -35.29 -1.86 -13.77
C GLU A 691 -34.94 -0.37 -13.67
N LYS A 692 -33.73 0.00 -13.26
CA LYS A 692 -33.31 1.41 -13.29
C LYS A 692 -32.47 1.69 -14.53
N ASP A 693 -33.14 2.06 -15.62
CA ASP A 693 -32.54 3.01 -16.56
C ASP A 693 -32.25 4.27 -15.73
N VAL A 694 -30.99 4.44 -15.35
CA VAL A 694 -30.53 5.67 -14.72
C VAL A 694 -30.65 6.75 -15.79
N VAL A 695 -31.78 7.45 -15.77
CA VAL A 695 -32.01 8.68 -16.53
C VAL A 695 -31.09 9.74 -15.95
N ASN A 696 -29.82 9.72 -16.36
CA ASN A 696 -28.93 10.86 -16.25
C ASN A 696 -28.52 11.24 -17.67
N GLU A 697 -28.79 12.50 -18.04
CA GLU A 697 -28.36 13.07 -19.31
C GLU A 697 -26.90 12.71 -19.58
N PRO A 698 -26.53 12.31 -20.81
CA PRO A 698 -25.13 12.10 -21.16
C PRO A 698 -24.35 13.37 -20.80
N VAL A 699 -23.24 13.19 -20.09
CA VAL A 699 -22.31 14.26 -19.71
C VAL A 699 -22.03 15.10 -20.96
N LYS A 700 -22.65 16.29 -21.04
CA LYS A 700 -22.39 17.24 -22.12
C LYS A 700 -20.90 17.53 -22.09
N LYS A 701 -20.19 17.19 -23.18
CA LYS A 701 -18.83 17.66 -23.46
C LYS A 701 -18.84 19.19 -23.28
N GLN A 702 -18.40 19.67 -22.12
CA GLN A 702 -18.10 21.08 -21.96
C GLN A 702 -16.81 21.32 -22.72
N THR A 703 -16.95 21.74 -23.98
CA THR A 703 -15.90 22.44 -24.70
C THR A 703 -15.43 23.59 -23.82
N ALA A 704 -14.23 23.45 -23.26
CA ALA A 704 -13.56 24.50 -22.49
C ALA A 704 -13.43 25.75 -23.38
N LYS A 705 -14.31 26.73 -23.16
CA LYS A 705 -14.10 28.08 -23.66
C LYS A 705 -12.83 28.61 -22.98
N LYS A 706 -11.77 28.79 -23.77
CA LYS A 706 -10.57 29.55 -23.40
C LYS A 706 -10.99 30.93 -22.85
N GLN A 707 -11.06 31.07 -21.53
CA GLN A 707 -11.03 32.37 -20.88
C GLN A 707 -9.58 32.76 -20.65
N THR A 708 -9.06 33.60 -21.55
CA THR A 708 -7.83 34.36 -21.35
C THR A 708 -7.97 35.28 -20.14
N LYS A 709 -7.51 34.84 -18.96
CA LYS A 709 -7.21 35.74 -17.84
C LYS A 709 -5.80 36.30 -18.05
N LYS A 710 -5.74 37.60 -18.35
CA LYS A 710 -4.53 38.42 -18.34
C LYS A 710 -3.95 38.43 -16.91
N THR A 711 -2.89 37.68 -16.68
CA THR A 711 -2.09 37.79 -15.45
C THR A 711 -1.10 38.95 -15.64
N LYS A 712 -1.23 39.98 -14.81
CA LYS A 712 -0.27 41.09 -14.73
C LYS A 712 1.09 40.56 -14.28
N THR A 713 2.08 40.61 -15.16
CA THR A 713 3.49 40.36 -14.85
C THR A 713 4.01 41.48 -13.94
N LYS A 714 4.46 41.11 -12.73
CA LYS A 714 5.27 41.99 -11.88
C LYS A 714 6.65 42.14 -12.53
N LYS A 715 7.07 43.39 -12.72
CA LYS A 715 8.42 43.77 -13.16
C LYS A 715 9.45 43.19 -12.20
N VAL A 716 10.32 42.32 -12.70
CA VAL A 716 11.62 42.03 -12.08
C VAL A 716 12.62 43.06 -12.62
N VAL A 717 13.40 43.60 -11.69
CA VAL A 717 14.37 44.68 -11.87
C VAL A 717 15.52 44.21 -12.76
N ALA A 718 15.85 45.02 -13.76
CA ALA A 718 16.96 44.80 -14.67
C ALA A 718 18.32 44.89 -13.93
N SER A 719 19.17 43.87 -14.11
CA SER A 719 20.60 43.95 -13.82
C SER A 719 21.41 43.88 -15.11
N LYS A 720 22.01 45.03 -15.44
CA LYS A 720 23.26 45.29 -16.17
C LYS A 720 23.65 44.38 -17.35
N ASN A 721 23.69 45.01 -18.53
CA ASN A 721 24.50 44.65 -19.69
C ASN A 721 25.92 44.21 -19.31
N THR A 722 26.29 42.99 -19.71
CA THR A 722 27.68 42.60 -19.94
C THR A 722 27.79 42.17 -21.41
N SER A 723 28.52 42.98 -22.18
CA SER A 723 28.90 42.74 -23.56
C SER A 723 30.08 41.76 -23.60
N GLY A 724 29.84 40.51 -23.21
CA GLY A 724 30.81 39.40 -23.25
C GLY A 724 30.49 38.39 -24.36
N GLU A 725 31.49 37.62 -24.80
CA GLU A 725 31.36 36.59 -25.85
C GLU A 725 30.64 35.35 -25.30
N ARG A 726 29.33 35.26 -25.55
CA ARG A 726 28.52 34.13 -25.08
C ARG A 726 28.90 32.83 -25.79
N LYS A 727 28.81 31.72 -25.07
CA LYS A 727 28.99 30.36 -25.62
C LYS A 727 27.71 29.54 -25.44
N LEU A 728 27.40 28.70 -26.42
CA LEU A 728 26.28 27.78 -26.36
C LEU A 728 26.80 26.34 -26.28
N LYS A 729 26.42 25.61 -25.23
CA LYS A 729 26.66 24.16 -25.14
C LYS A 729 25.35 23.42 -25.43
N MET A 730 25.36 22.54 -26.42
CA MET A 730 24.23 21.72 -26.82
C MET A 730 24.48 20.26 -26.40
N PHE A 731 23.76 19.81 -25.38
CA PHE A 731 23.85 18.44 -24.87
C PHE A 731 22.89 17.55 -25.65
N VAL A 732 23.43 16.55 -26.34
CA VAL A 732 22.70 15.65 -27.22
C VAL A 732 23.09 14.19 -26.99
N SER A 733 22.32 13.29 -27.60
CA SER A 733 22.54 11.85 -27.61
C SER A 733 22.23 11.32 -29.01
N ASP A 734 22.97 10.31 -29.47
CA ASP A 734 22.71 9.67 -30.77
C ASP A 734 21.35 8.95 -30.81
N ASN A 735 20.81 8.58 -29.65
CA ASN A 735 19.53 7.87 -29.50
C ASN A 735 18.33 8.80 -29.22
N CYS A 736 18.47 10.11 -29.46
CA CYS A 736 17.47 11.13 -29.09
C CYS A 736 16.76 11.71 -30.34
N PRO A 737 15.49 11.34 -30.61
CA PRO A 737 14.74 11.84 -31.79
C PRO A 737 14.59 13.37 -31.80
N ASN A 738 14.36 13.95 -30.61
CA ASN A 738 14.25 15.39 -30.43
C ASN A 738 15.57 16.13 -30.70
N CYS A 739 16.72 15.46 -30.55
CA CYS A 739 18.03 16.04 -30.83
C CYS A 739 18.24 16.23 -32.34
N VAL A 740 17.71 15.34 -33.18
CA VAL A 740 17.72 15.49 -34.65
C VAL A 740 16.87 16.68 -35.08
N THR A 741 15.68 16.84 -34.50
CA THR A 741 14.80 17.98 -34.74
C THR A 741 15.44 19.29 -34.29
N LEU A 742 16.07 19.31 -33.11
CA LEU A 742 16.78 20.47 -32.60
C LEU A 742 17.92 20.91 -33.52
N LYS A 743 18.75 19.96 -33.99
CA LYS A 743 19.85 20.25 -34.93
C LYS A 743 19.34 20.88 -36.22
N LYS A 744 18.20 20.41 -36.76
CA LYS A 744 17.55 21.01 -37.93
C LYS A 744 17.09 22.44 -37.65
N ILE A 745 16.45 22.69 -36.50
CA ILE A 745 15.98 24.04 -36.12
C ILE A 745 17.15 25.00 -35.95
N ILE A 746 18.22 24.59 -35.26
CA ILE A 746 19.43 25.41 -35.05
C ILE A 746 20.09 25.74 -36.38
N SER A 747 20.21 24.77 -37.30
CA SER A 747 20.79 25.00 -38.63
C SER A 747 20.01 26.03 -39.47
N GLN A 748 18.72 26.23 -39.17
CA GLN A 748 17.86 27.21 -39.85
C GLN A 748 17.85 28.59 -39.18
N GLN A 749 18.35 28.70 -37.94
CA GLN A 749 18.23 29.92 -37.12
C GLN A 749 19.48 30.83 -37.16
N GLU A 750 20.54 30.49 -37.91
CA GLU A 750 21.80 31.25 -38.03
C GLU A 750 22.29 31.82 -36.68
N ILE A 751 22.53 30.93 -35.71
CA ILE A 751 22.95 31.32 -34.35
C ILE A 751 24.32 31.99 -34.39
N SER A 752 24.40 33.23 -33.92
CA SER A 752 25.60 34.09 -33.97
C SER A 752 26.62 33.84 -32.85
N ILE A 753 26.35 32.91 -31.94
CA ILE A 753 27.23 32.58 -30.80
C ILE A 753 27.92 31.21 -31.01
N PRO A 754 29.20 31.06 -30.64
CA PRO A 754 29.92 29.78 -30.73
C PRO A 754 29.15 28.65 -30.07
N THR A 755 28.85 27.59 -30.84
CA THR A 755 28.07 26.44 -30.39
C THR A 755 28.95 25.20 -30.33
N GLU A 756 29.00 24.56 -29.16
CA GLU A 756 29.68 23.29 -28.91
C GLU A 756 28.64 22.18 -28.71
N GLU A 757 28.77 21.10 -29.47
CA GLU A 757 27.94 19.91 -29.30
C GLU A 757 28.63 18.92 -28.34
N ILE A 758 27.88 18.46 -27.34
CA ILE A 758 28.36 17.53 -26.31
C ILE A 758 27.50 16.28 -26.35
N ASN A 759 28.12 15.14 -26.69
CA ASN A 759 27.47 13.84 -26.58
C ASN A 759 27.54 13.35 -25.12
N VAL A 760 26.38 13.24 -24.48
CA VAL A 760 26.27 12.88 -23.06
C VAL A 760 26.72 11.46 -22.72
N TRP A 761 26.98 10.61 -23.72
CA TRP A 761 27.47 9.24 -23.53
C TRP A 761 28.99 9.11 -23.52
N THR A 762 29.72 10.20 -23.73
CA THR A 762 31.18 10.22 -23.57
C THR A 762 31.54 10.54 -22.12
N ASP A 763 32.69 10.05 -21.63
CA ASP A 763 33.15 10.33 -20.25
C ASP A 763 33.24 11.85 -19.98
N SER A 764 33.76 12.61 -20.95
CA SER A 764 33.78 14.09 -20.92
C SER A 764 32.37 14.69 -20.94
N GLY A 765 31.44 14.12 -21.72
CA GLY A 765 30.05 14.57 -21.77
C GLY A 765 29.28 14.34 -20.48
N LEU A 766 29.52 13.23 -19.78
CA LEU A 766 28.94 12.96 -18.46
C LEU A 766 29.43 13.94 -17.40
N GLU A 767 30.73 14.24 -17.40
CA GLU A 767 31.32 15.23 -16.48
C GLU A 767 30.74 16.64 -16.73
N GLN A 768 30.67 17.05 -17.99
CA GLN A 768 30.08 18.34 -18.36
C GLN A 768 28.57 18.39 -18.05
N SER A 769 27.83 17.29 -18.24
CA SER A 769 26.40 17.25 -17.90
C SER A 769 26.18 17.46 -16.39
N ARG A 770 27.05 16.89 -15.54
CA ARG A 770 27.03 17.13 -14.09
C ARG A 770 27.39 18.57 -13.75
N LYS A 771 28.43 19.12 -14.38
CA LYS A 771 28.89 20.51 -14.17
C LYS A 771 27.78 21.53 -14.43
N PHE A 772 26.96 21.31 -15.45
CA PHE A 772 25.90 22.25 -15.85
C PHE A 772 24.48 21.81 -15.44
N SER A 773 24.35 20.82 -14.53
CA SER A 773 23.06 20.29 -14.05
C SER A 773 22.09 19.87 -15.17
N VAL A 774 22.62 19.22 -16.21
CA VAL A 774 21.86 18.72 -17.36
C VAL A 774 21.39 17.29 -17.08
N ASN A 775 20.07 17.13 -16.92
CA ASN A 775 19.45 15.84 -16.55
C ASN A 775 18.62 15.22 -17.68
N THR A 776 18.51 15.89 -18.82
CA THR A 776 17.70 15.48 -19.98
C THR A 776 18.39 15.92 -21.28
N VAL A 777 18.17 15.20 -22.38
CA VAL A 777 18.62 15.60 -23.73
C VAL A 777 17.43 15.65 -24.70
N PRO A 778 17.38 16.63 -25.64
CA PRO A 778 18.37 17.69 -25.79
C PRO A 778 18.23 18.78 -24.72
N THR A 779 19.35 19.34 -24.27
CA THR A 779 19.36 20.55 -23.44
C THR A 779 20.39 21.52 -24.00
N MET A 780 20.05 22.80 -24.04
CA MET A 780 20.96 23.86 -24.43
C MET A 780 21.26 24.76 -23.24
N VAL A 781 22.53 25.10 -23.06
CA VAL A 781 23.01 25.94 -21.97
C VAL A 781 23.77 27.12 -22.57
N VAL A 782 23.27 28.34 -22.35
CA VAL A 782 23.92 29.59 -22.73
C VAL A 782 24.79 30.04 -21.57
N LEU A 783 26.07 30.29 -21.86
CA LEU A 783 27.10 30.65 -20.89
C LEU A 783 27.65 32.05 -21.15
N ASP A 784 28.08 32.72 -20.09
CA ASP A 784 28.93 33.92 -20.17
C ASP A 784 30.42 33.56 -20.36
N ASP A 785 31.28 34.58 -20.49
CA ASP A 785 32.74 34.41 -20.64
C ASP A 785 33.40 33.64 -19.49
N ALA A 786 32.77 33.62 -18.31
CA ALA A 786 33.25 32.96 -17.09
C ALA A 786 32.61 31.56 -16.89
N GLU A 787 31.95 31.01 -17.90
CA GLU A 787 31.22 29.74 -17.87
C GLU A 787 30.05 29.69 -16.86
N ASN A 788 29.49 30.83 -16.44
CA ASN A 788 28.27 30.84 -15.64
C ASN A 788 27.05 30.63 -16.53
N ILE A 789 26.06 29.89 -16.01
CA ILE A 789 24.80 29.65 -16.72
C ILE A 789 23.97 30.94 -16.77
N ILE A 790 23.80 31.49 -17.96
CA ILE A 790 22.87 32.60 -18.23
C ILE A 790 21.45 32.03 -18.38
N LYS A 791 21.30 30.96 -19.16
CA LYS A 791 20.00 30.38 -19.52
C LYS A 791 20.12 28.90 -19.87
N THR A 792 19.10 28.13 -19.52
CA THR A 792 18.99 26.71 -19.89
C THR A 792 17.66 26.49 -20.61
N VAL A 793 17.72 25.99 -21.85
CA VAL A 793 16.54 25.69 -22.67
C VAL A 793 16.39 24.18 -22.81
N LYS A 794 15.22 23.68 -22.40
CA LYS A 794 14.88 22.25 -22.39
C LYS A 794 13.68 21.91 -23.28
N ASP A 795 12.93 22.91 -23.72
CA ASP A 795 11.75 22.74 -24.56
C ASP A 795 12.01 23.26 -25.98
N ILE A 796 11.77 22.40 -26.96
CA ILE A 796 11.92 22.74 -28.38
C ILE A 796 10.89 23.79 -28.81
N GLU A 797 9.71 23.84 -28.18
CA GLU A 797 8.70 24.86 -28.48
C GLU A 797 9.14 26.26 -28.03
N GLU A 798 9.98 26.38 -27.00
CA GLU A 798 10.56 27.66 -26.57
C GLU A 798 11.45 28.27 -27.67
N ILE A 799 12.22 27.42 -28.36
CA ILE A 799 13.13 27.77 -29.46
C ILE A 799 12.35 28.17 -30.73
N LYS A 800 11.23 27.50 -30.99
CA LYS A 800 10.39 27.81 -32.16
C LYS A 800 9.68 29.16 -32.02
N ASN A 801 9.30 29.52 -30.79
CA ASN A 801 8.49 30.71 -30.52
C ASN A 801 9.33 31.99 -30.31
N ASP A 802 10.62 31.88 -29.97
CA ASP A 802 11.54 33.02 -29.83
C ASP A 802 12.76 32.85 -30.76
N LYS A 803 12.82 33.61 -31.85
CA LYS A 803 13.93 33.56 -32.82
C LYS A 803 15.25 34.15 -32.30
N ASN A 804 15.31 34.67 -31.07
CA ASN A 804 16.51 35.26 -30.46
C ASN A 804 16.72 34.78 -29.01
N TRP A 805 16.24 33.58 -28.68
CA TRP A 805 16.27 33.02 -27.33
C TRP A 805 17.70 32.89 -26.75
N TRP A 806 18.73 32.88 -27.60
CA TRP A 806 20.15 32.82 -27.22
C TRP A 806 20.75 34.20 -26.87
N ASN A 807 20.08 35.29 -27.26
CA ASN A 807 20.46 36.68 -26.97
C ASN A 807 19.69 37.27 -25.77
N ASN A 808 18.50 36.76 -25.45
CA ASN A 808 17.62 37.22 -24.37
C ASN A 808 17.63 36.29 -23.16
#